data_AF-A0A2M8HMF2-F1
#
_entry.id   AF-A0A2M8HMF2-F1
#
_cell.length_a   1.000
_cell.length_b   1.000
_cell.length_c   1.000
_cell.angle_alpha   90.00
_cell.angle_beta   90.00
_cell.angle_gamma   90.00
#
_symmetry.space_group_name_H-M   'P 1'
#
loop_
_entity.id
_entity.type
_entity.pdbx_description
1 polymer ?
#
loop_
_entity_poly.entity_id
_entity_poly.type
_entity_poly.pdbx_seq_one_letter_code
_entity_poly.pdbx_strand_id
1 'polypeptide(L)'
;MRFFKSKHLAMFLLVVLYSSLRHQSSLIGSEDPVSFNGFRVGLLQDEPNLASTIQEAPSLKYSALPKKIDLASKLPIPYPQGNQASSVGLVLGYLMKSYYENLKLDQPKDLNKISVSNQEKSSHFYSPSFVYNSINHGKDLGGSILDGLILLAAKGIPTWEEMPYSPEDYRSQKDGTSLNAYSHRINDFRKIPQSDIVKIKSYIAANNPLVASMLFFENFTQYKKGEILNQEKGKFLGAQAIAIIGYDDTKKAFKVWNSWGPSWGENGYAWISYSLFQKLGSSVYWMDDPANLVDPMDLALAYPNHIHATRGNYPDKVRISWDNVKNAIGYEIFRKRPSETKYTLVGLAIDNAFEDMGVQQDITYQYSVASVFSDQSSSQNPDPTEGYSSKSKVPITSMEITGLTASQGRFADKILIRWDPIPGIRNYHLYKYNIYSKEFRLLSKTTKPEFIDRKAQRNGNFEFYRVSVAGSFATSFISQSSFGFTTSRGISLPPPELVYATQGEYTDKINITWEEVQGAVDYKVYRYTKESNFWEELGQTANHIFDDTEPKSSNHYYAVSSLNKLGTWSRASLPVYGFISTQSMRSSSLNPPQELSIFEIRQKTTKENLLRLSWKPVQDAKEYRIYSKIVGGNWTVIGTSKSNYFQFPTQPASKFHLYSVSSVNDLDLEGFKSKSLSYGWHPITRDESTIRSFGSDSKLENFKGPWTSMYWDGKASVTPVRLKIESKDDLNQTYSIELNNKVIYEGDYLQENKIVDPQGSFKLELSASSDALYLEIKDKKILKENTTLSFLRE
;
A
#
# COMPACT_ATOMS: atom_id res chain seq x y z
N MET A 1 66.68 41.58 14.93
CA MET A 1 66.66 42.80 14.08
C MET A 1 67.24 42.38 12.73
N ARG A 2 66.58 42.33 11.57
CA ARG A 2 65.30 42.81 11.05
C ARG A 2 64.84 41.77 10.02
N PHE A 3 63.61 41.27 10.11
CA PHE A 3 62.86 40.75 8.96
C PHE A 3 61.38 41.12 9.16
N PHE A 4 61.11 42.42 8.99
CA PHE A 4 59.78 42.98 8.82
C PHE A 4 59.60 43.22 7.31
N LYS A 5 58.87 42.33 6.64
CA LYS A 5 58.12 42.55 5.37
C LYS A 5 57.73 41.18 4.79
N SER A 6 56.59 40.63 5.23
CA SER A 6 55.82 39.62 4.46
C SER A 6 54.50 39.26 5.17
N LYS A 7 53.68 40.24 5.55
CA LYS A 7 52.31 39.95 6.05
C LYS A 7 51.19 40.79 5.44
N HIS A 8 51.49 41.61 4.42
CA HIS A 8 50.47 42.43 3.74
C HIS A 8 50.28 42.16 2.25
N LEU A 9 50.97 41.15 1.67
CA LEU A 9 50.71 40.72 0.29
C LEU A 9 49.78 39.49 0.18
N ALA A 10 49.58 38.74 1.27
CA ALA A 10 48.72 37.55 1.27
C ALA A 10 47.23 37.86 1.46
N MET A 11 46.86 39.08 1.88
CA MET A 11 45.48 39.43 2.20
C MET A 11 44.74 40.12 1.03
N PHE A 12 45.44 40.55 -0.02
CA PHE A 12 44.84 41.17 -1.20
C PHE A 12 44.66 40.19 -2.39
N LEU A 13 45.36 39.06 -2.39
CA LEU A 13 45.17 37.98 -3.39
C LEU A 13 44.04 37.00 -3.02
N LEU A 14 43.55 37.04 -1.78
CA LEU A 14 42.44 36.20 -1.30
C LEU A 14 41.05 36.83 -1.46
N VAL A 15 40.98 38.14 -1.74
CA VAL A 15 39.69 38.84 -1.97
C VAL A 15 39.33 38.91 -3.46
N VAL A 16 40.30 38.86 -4.37
CA VAL A 16 40.04 38.84 -5.83
C VAL A 16 39.83 37.40 -6.38
N LEU A 17 40.24 36.37 -5.63
CA LEU A 17 39.83 34.97 -5.88
C LEU A 17 38.49 34.60 -5.22
N TYR A 18 37.98 35.41 -4.30
CA TYR A 18 36.64 35.22 -3.69
C TYR A 18 35.50 35.90 -4.46
N SER A 19 35.80 36.80 -5.40
CA SER A 19 34.81 37.44 -6.28
C SER A 19 34.68 36.79 -7.66
N SER A 20 35.60 35.91 -8.05
CA SER A 20 35.54 35.13 -9.31
C SER A 20 35.10 33.67 -9.12
N LEU A 21 34.98 33.19 -7.87
CA LEU A 21 34.41 31.89 -7.52
C LEU A 21 32.97 31.95 -6.99
N ARG A 22 32.33 33.13 -7.03
CA ARG A 22 30.88 33.31 -6.78
C ARG A 22 30.04 33.51 -8.06
N HIS A 23 30.61 33.23 -9.22
CA HIS A 23 29.87 33.13 -10.49
C HIS A 23 29.94 31.74 -11.16
N GLN A 24 30.25 30.71 -10.36
CA GLN A 24 30.04 29.31 -10.70
C GLN A 24 29.49 28.51 -9.51
N SER A 25 28.46 29.04 -8.84
CA SER A 25 27.40 28.15 -8.35
C SER A 25 26.49 27.91 -9.55
N SER A 26 26.85 26.92 -10.37
CA SER A 26 26.10 26.59 -11.57
C SER A 26 24.64 26.31 -11.21
N LEU A 27 23.78 27.07 -11.88
CA LEU A 27 22.36 26.80 -12.10
C LEU A 27 22.06 25.30 -12.19
N ILE A 28 21.59 24.72 -11.09
CA ILE A 28 21.02 23.37 -11.09
C ILE A 28 19.61 23.48 -11.66
N GLY A 29 19.40 22.96 -12.87
CA GLY A 29 18.10 22.83 -13.56
C GLY A 29 17.81 23.80 -14.71
N SER A 30 18.80 24.17 -15.53
CA SER A 30 18.72 25.30 -16.50
C SER A 30 18.70 24.92 -17.98
N GLU A 31 17.93 23.91 -18.38
CA GLU A 31 17.49 23.86 -19.79
C GLU A 31 15.97 24.00 -19.83
N ASP A 32 15.51 24.99 -20.62
CA ASP A 32 14.10 25.19 -20.89
C ASP A 32 13.53 23.90 -21.50
N PRO A 33 12.38 23.40 -21.01
CA PRO A 33 11.82 22.18 -21.54
C PRO A 33 11.56 22.27 -23.05
N VAL A 34 11.96 21.20 -23.76
CA VAL A 34 11.95 21.16 -25.23
C VAL A 34 10.52 21.28 -25.74
N SER A 35 10.32 22.22 -26.67
CA SER A 35 9.04 22.42 -27.35
C SER A 35 9.07 21.77 -28.73
N PHE A 36 8.00 21.04 -29.08
CA PHE A 36 7.84 20.36 -30.35
C PHE A 36 6.40 20.50 -30.84
N ASN A 37 6.20 20.98 -32.08
CA ASN A 37 4.88 21.15 -32.72
C ASN A 37 3.81 21.81 -31.83
N GLY A 38 4.20 22.78 -30.99
CA GLY A 38 3.28 23.45 -30.07
C GLY A 38 3.01 22.71 -28.75
N PHE A 39 3.81 21.69 -28.42
CA PHE A 39 3.75 20.94 -27.17
C PHE A 39 5.07 21.01 -26.41
N ARG A 40 5.02 21.16 -25.08
CA ARG A 40 6.21 21.24 -24.22
C ARG A 40 6.30 20.03 -23.29
N VAL A 41 7.39 19.26 -23.36
CA VAL A 41 7.62 18.15 -22.41
C VAL A 41 8.13 18.72 -21.09
N GLY A 42 7.52 18.35 -19.95
CA GLY A 42 7.98 18.84 -18.66
C GLY A 42 7.42 18.03 -17.50
N LEU A 43 7.99 16.85 -17.31
CA LEU A 43 7.89 16.11 -16.08
C LEU A 43 9.19 16.25 -15.30
N LEU A 44 9.08 16.60 -14.02
CA LEU A 44 10.20 16.57 -13.09
C LEU A 44 10.29 15.19 -12.43
N GLN A 45 11.51 14.75 -12.12
CA GLN A 45 11.71 13.51 -11.37
C GLN A 45 11.07 13.61 -9.99
N ASP A 46 10.39 12.55 -9.56
CA ASP A 46 9.92 12.45 -8.18
C ASP A 46 11.12 12.49 -7.22
N GLU A 47 11.00 13.19 -6.10
CA GLU A 47 12.08 13.26 -5.13
C GLU A 47 12.38 11.85 -4.59
N PRO A 48 13.56 11.26 -4.82
CA PRO A 48 13.75 9.82 -4.62
C PRO A 48 13.62 9.37 -3.16
N ASN A 49 13.99 10.23 -2.19
CA ASN A 49 13.77 9.92 -0.79
C ASN A 49 12.29 9.90 -0.44
N LEU A 50 11.44 10.73 -1.05
CA LEU A 50 9.99 10.70 -0.86
C LEU A 50 9.34 9.58 -1.67
N ALA A 51 9.74 9.36 -2.92
CA ALA A 51 9.20 8.31 -3.79
C ALA A 51 9.46 6.91 -3.22
N SER A 52 10.66 6.67 -2.69
CA SER A 52 10.98 5.40 -2.01
C SER A 52 10.02 5.12 -0.85
N THR A 53 9.41 6.14 -0.26
CA THR A 53 8.47 5.97 0.85
C THR A 53 7.10 5.47 0.50
N ILE A 54 6.70 5.64 -0.76
CA ILE A 54 5.34 5.32 -1.15
C ILE A 54 5.17 3.82 -1.08
N GLN A 55 4.11 3.38 -0.41
CA GLN A 55 3.80 1.96 -0.27
C GLN A 55 3.48 1.35 -1.64
N GLU A 56 3.89 0.10 -1.82
CA GLU A 56 3.51 -0.65 -3.02
C GLU A 56 2.03 -0.99 -2.99
N ALA A 57 1.42 -0.99 -4.17
CA ALA A 57 0.02 -1.34 -4.33
C ALA A 57 -0.17 -2.82 -3.97
N PRO A 58 -1.27 -3.23 -3.33
CA PRO A 58 -1.57 -4.64 -3.13
C PRO A 58 -1.69 -5.35 -4.47
N SER A 59 -1.33 -6.62 -4.57
CA SER A 59 -1.54 -7.39 -5.81
C SER A 59 -3.01 -7.74 -6.00
N LEU A 60 -3.55 -7.69 -7.22
CA LEU A 60 -4.95 -8.04 -7.46
C LEU A 60 -5.06 -9.48 -7.94
N LYS A 61 -5.99 -10.25 -7.36
CA LYS A 61 -6.14 -11.67 -7.71
C LYS A 61 -7.07 -11.86 -8.89
N TYR A 62 -6.58 -12.59 -9.88
CA TYR A 62 -7.34 -13.06 -11.03
C TYR A 62 -7.06 -14.54 -11.25
N SER A 63 -8.10 -15.33 -11.54
CA SER A 63 -7.94 -16.72 -11.97
C SER A 63 -7.22 -16.79 -13.33
N ALA A 64 -7.54 -15.87 -14.22
CA ALA A 64 -6.78 -15.56 -15.42
C ALA A 64 -7.02 -14.10 -15.82
N LEU A 65 -5.97 -13.40 -16.23
CA LEU A 65 -6.12 -12.05 -16.78
C LEU A 65 -6.70 -12.10 -18.20
N PRO A 66 -7.62 -11.18 -18.56
CA PRO A 66 -8.04 -11.02 -19.94
C PRO A 66 -6.83 -10.75 -20.84
N LYS A 67 -6.82 -11.27 -22.08
CA LYS A 67 -5.69 -11.07 -23.02
C LYS A 67 -5.60 -9.63 -23.57
N LYS A 68 -6.69 -8.87 -23.46
CA LYS A 68 -6.78 -7.50 -23.95
C LYS A 68 -7.81 -6.71 -23.12
N ILE A 69 -7.44 -5.49 -22.73
CA ILE A 69 -8.32 -4.52 -22.08
C ILE A 69 -8.06 -3.15 -22.69
N ASP A 70 -9.12 -2.35 -22.86
CA ASP A 70 -9.06 -0.97 -23.35
C ASP A 70 -10.10 -0.12 -22.61
N LEU A 71 -9.64 0.82 -21.79
CA LEU A 71 -10.49 1.70 -20.99
C LEU A 71 -10.84 3.01 -21.72
N ALA A 72 -10.35 3.24 -22.94
CA ALA A 72 -10.51 4.54 -23.62
C ALA A 72 -11.97 5.00 -23.73
N SER A 73 -12.92 4.08 -23.89
CA SER A 73 -14.35 4.43 -23.98
C SER A 73 -14.94 4.99 -22.67
N LYS A 74 -14.30 4.71 -21.52
CA LYS A 74 -14.74 5.15 -20.19
C LYS A 74 -14.03 6.43 -19.71
N LEU A 75 -12.98 6.84 -20.40
CA LEU A 75 -12.11 7.93 -20.01
C LEU A 75 -12.40 9.20 -20.82
N PRO A 76 -12.07 10.39 -20.30
CA PRO A 76 -12.05 11.62 -21.09
C PRO A 76 -11.17 11.49 -22.35
N ILE A 77 -11.64 12.04 -23.47
CA ILE A 77 -10.82 12.16 -24.68
C ILE A 77 -9.52 12.92 -24.38
N PRO A 78 -8.38 12.53 -24.99
CA PRO A 78 -7.12 13.28 -24.89
C PRO A 78 -7.31 14.78 -25.10
N TYR A 79 -6.81 15.60 -24.16
CA TYR A 79 -6.89 17.06 -24.24
C TYR A 79 -5.50 17.66 -24.47
N PRO A 80 -5.34 18.64 -25.38
CA PRO A 80 -4.05 19.22 -25.69
C PRO A 80 -3.55 20.16 -24.60
N GLN A 81 -2.33 19.94 -24.11
CA GLN A 81 -1.65 20.79 -23.13
C GLN A 81 -1.09 22.11 -23.72
N GLY A 82 -1.04 22.23 -25.05
CA GLY A 82 -0.39 23.35 -25.71
C GLY A 82 1.08 23.53 -25.29
N ASN A 83 1.56 24.78 -25.29
CA ASN A 83 2.95 25.11 -24.98
C ASN A 83 3.30 25.08 -23.49
N GLN A 84 2.38 24.69 -22.61
CA GLN A 84 2.62 24.56 -21.18
C GLN A 84 3.18 23.17 -20.85
N ALA A 85 4.12 23.09 -19.93
CA ALA A 85 4.69 21.83 -19.43
C ALA A 85 3.77 21.13 -18.40
N SER A 86 2.46 21.02 -18.70
CA SER A 86 1.41 20.69 -17.71
C SER A 86 0.87 19.25 -17.76
N SER A 87 1.65 18.31 -18.30
CA SER A 87 1.19 16.93 -18.49
C SER A 87 0.72 16.25 -17.19
N VAL A 88 1.41 16.50 -16.08
CA VAL A 88 0.98 16.02 -14.75
C VAL A 88 -0.41 16.52 -14.37
N GLY A 89 -0.69 17.81 -14.59
CA GLY A 89 -1.99 18.39 -14.27
C GLY A 89 -3.11 17.80 -15.12
N LEU A 90 -2.87 17.56 -16.41
CA LEU A 90 -3.87 16.97 -17.31
C LEU A 90 -4.10 15.48 -17.02
N VAL A 91 -3.06 14.72 -16.74
CA VAL A 91 -3.20 13.30 -16.39
C VAL A 91 -3.91 13.16 -15.05
N LEU A 92 -3.47 13.84 -13.99
CA LEU A 92 -4.06 13.67 -12.66
C LEU A 92 -5.43 14.34 -12.52
N GLY A 93 -5.58 15.58 -12.99
CA GLY A 93 -6.81 16.34 -12.86
C GLY A 93 -7.85 15.97 -13.93
N TYR A 94 -7.58 16.32 -15.18
CA TYR A 94 -8.56 16.16 -16.24
C TYR A 94 -8.88 14.69 -16.55
N LEU A 95 -7.88 13.82 -16.69
CA LEU A 95 -8.13 12.42 -17.00
C LEU A 95 -8.58 11.63 -15.76
N MET A 96 -7.69 11.51 -14.76
CA MET A 96 -7.86 10.55 -13.68
C MET A 96 -8.97 10.96 -12.71
N LYS A 97 -8.97 12.21 -12.21
CA LYS A 97 -10.01 12.65 -11.27
C LYS A 97 -11.40 12.72 -11.90
N SER A 98 -11.52 13.21 -13.14
CA SER A 98 -12.82 13.18 -13.83
C SER A 98 -13.35 11.76 -14.03
N TYR A 99 -12.47 10.80 -14.30
CA TYR A 99 -12.85 9.39 -14.39
C TYR A 99 -13.42 8.85 -13.07
N TYR A 100 -12.68 9.00 -11.96
CA TYR A 100 -13.11 8.45 -10.67
C TYR A 100 -14.35 9.16 -10.11
N GLU A 101 -14.48 10.48 -10.30
CA GLU A 101 -15.65 11.23 -9.87
C GLU A 101 -16.90 10.87 -10.72
N ASN A 102 -16.71 10.52 -11.99
CA ASN A 102 -17.80 9.99 -12.81
C ASN A 102 -18.27 8.60 -12.33
N LEU A 103 -17.37 7.76 -11.78
CA LEU A 103 -17.75 6.48 -11.17
C LEU A 103 -18.51 6.63 -9.84
N LYS A 104 -18.44 7.79 -9.19
CA LYS A 104 -19.17 8.10 -7.95
C LYS A 104 -20.63 8.54 -8.20
N LEU A 105 -21.00 8.81 -9.45
CA LEU A 105 -22.38 9.16 -9.80
C LEU A 105 -23.27 7.92 -9.80
N ASP A 106 -24.54 8.08 -9.37
CA ASP A 106 -25.55 7.01 -9.47
C ASP A 106 -25.69 6.47 -10.90
N GLN A 107 -25.48 7.35 -11.89
CA GLN A 107 -25.43 7.02 -13.31
C GLN A 107 -24.19 7.64 -13.95
N PRO A 108 -23.08 6.87 -14.06
CA PRO A 108 -21.87 7.34 -14.73
C PRO A 108 -22.15 7.75 -16.18
N LYS A 109 -21.60 8.89 -16.59
CA LYS A 109 -21.77 9.43 -17.94
C LYS A 109 -20.69 8.93 -18.89
N ASP A 110 -21.00 8.95 -20.18
CA ASP A 110 -20.02 8.72 -21.26
C ASP A 110 -19.16 9.96 -21.45
N LEU A 111 -17.99 9.98 -20.80
CA LEU A 111 -17.08 11.13 -20.79
C LEU A 111 -16.55 11.51 -22.19
N ASN A 112 -16.57 10.58 -23.16
CA ASN A 112 -16.15 10.88 -24.53
C ASN A 112 -17.16 11.73 -25.32
N LYS A 113 -18.40 11.82 -24.85
CA LYS A 113 -19.47 12.61 -25.48
C LYS A 113 -19.63 14.00 -24.86
N ILE A 114 -18.85 14.33 -23.85
CA ILE A 114 -18.93 15.62 -23.15
C ILE A 114 -17.83 16.54 -23.69
N SER A 115 -18.22 17.61 -24.38
CA SER A 115 -17.25 18.63 -24.82
C SER A 115 -16.82 19.50 -23.64
N VAL A 116 -15.51 19.75 -23.55
CA VAL A 116 -14.88 20.66 -22.59
C VAL A 116 -15.15 22.15 -22.94
N SER A 117 -15.49 22.45 -24.20
CA SER A 117 -15.62 23.83 -24.71
C SER A 117 -16.91 24.56 -24.32
N ASN A 118 -17.91 23.87 -23.76
CA ASN A 118 -19.17 24.49 -23.37
C ASN A 118 -19.14 24.79 -21.87
N GLN A 119 -19.16 26.07 -21.49
CA GLN A 119 -19.07 26.56 -20.11
C GLN A 119 -20.12 25.95 -19.16
N GLU A 120 -21.27 25.48 -19.67
CA GLU A 120 -22.30 24.82 -18.87
C GLU A 120 -22.03 23.33 -18.56
N LYS A 121 -20.93 22.75 -19.07
CA LYS A 121 -20.62 21.30 -18.98
C LYS A 121 -19.26 20.98 -18.32
N SER A 122 -18.56 21.99 -17.81
CA SER A 122 -17.22 21.87 -17.19
C SER A 122 -17.22 21.37 -15.73
N SER A 123 -18.38 21.18 -15.10
CA SER A 123 -18.50 20.60 -13.75
C SER A 123 -18.19 19.09 -13.69
N HIS A 124 -18.23 18.39 -14.83
CA HIS A 124 -17.87 16.96 -14.91
C HIS A 124 -16.37 16.71 -15.01
N PHE A 125 -15.58 17.74 -15.31
CA PHE A 125 -14.13 17.64 -15.43
C PHE A 125 -13.44 18.39 -14.29
N TYR A 126 -12.21 17.99 -13.99
CA TYR A 126 -11.43 18.54 -12.88
C TYR A 126 -10.20 19.29 -13.36
N SER A 127 -9.83 20.35 -12.63
CA SER A 127 -8.90 21.39 -13.09
C SER A 127 -7.43 20.93 -13.18
N PRO A 128 -6.85 20.87 -14.39
CA PRO A 128 -5.40 20.67 -14.58
C PRO A 128 -4.57 21.83 -14.03
N SER A 129 -5.07 23.08 -14.18
CA SER A 129 -4.36 24.27 -13.72
C SER A 129 -4.24 24.29 -12.20
N PHE A 130 -5.25 23.81 -11.46
CA PHE A 130 -5.13 23.71 -10.00
C PHE A 130 -3.95 22.82 -9.60
N VAL A 131 -3.82 21.65 -10.23
CA VAL A 131 -2.71 20.74 -9.96
C VAL A 131 -1.39 21.36 -10.38
N TYR A 132 -1.28 21.77 -11.65
CA TYR A 132 -0.03 22.24 -12.21
C TYR A 132 0.49 23.52 -11.55
N ASN A 133 -0.36 24.53 -11.38
CA ASN A 133 0.03 25.83 -10.81
C ASN A 133 0.38 25.71 -9.31
N SER A 134 -0.07 24.64 -8.65
CA SER A 134 0.28 24.36 -7.26
C SER A 134 1.66 23.69 -7.11
N ILE A 135 2.11 22.91 -8.11
CA ILE A 135 3.35 22.12 -8.02
C ILE A 135 4.51 22.69 -8.83
N ASN A 136 4.25 23.59 -9.77
CA ASN A 136 5.26 24.13 -10.69
C ASN A 136 6.17 25.23 -10.07
N HIS A 137 5.89 25.62 -8.82
CA HIS A 137 6.64 26.66 -8.09
C HIS A 137 6.72 28.02 -8.83
N GLY A 138 5.70 28.36 -9.62
CA GLY A 138 5.62 29.62 -10.38
C GLY A 138 6.46 29.66 -11.65
N LYS A 139 7.03 28.52 -12.08
CA LYS A 139 7.82 28.37 -13.30
C LYS A 139 7.25 27.27 -14.19
N ASP A 140 7.17 27.53 -15.50
CA ASP A 140 6.74 26.53 -16.49
C ASP A 140 7.90 25.59 -16.87
N LEU A 141 8.35 24.78 -15.91
CA LEU A 141 9.43 23.79 -16.09
C LEU A 141 8.96 22.35 -15.93
N GLY A 142 7.67 22.16 -15.65
CA GLY A 142 7.10 20.85 -15.37
C GLY A 142 6.75 20.63 -13.91
N GLY A 143 6.27 19.41 -13.62
CA GLY A 143 5.91 18.98 -12.26
C GLY A 143 6.23 17.51 -12.00
N SER A 144 6.30 17.13 -10.73
CA SER A 144 6.41 15.73 -10.30
C SER A 144 5.02 15.10 -10.17
N ILE A 145 4.87 13.83 -10.59
CA ILE A 145 3.62 13.08 -10.40
C ILE A 145 3.34 12.92 -8.91
N LEU A 146 4.36 12.60 -8.13
CA LEU A 146 4.25 12.43 -6.69
C LEU A 146 3.76 13.69 -5.98
N ASP A 147 4.31 14.86 -6.31
CA ASP A 147 3.84 16.14 -5.75
C ASP A 147 2.36 16.39 -6.09
N GLY A 148 1.94 16.04 -7.31
CA GLY A 148 0.54 16.11 -7.75
C GLY A 148 -0.39 15.16 -6.97
N LEU A 149 0.01 13.91 -6.77
CA LEU A 149 -0.77 12.93 -5.97
C LEU A 149 -0.88 13.36 -4.51
N ILE A 150 0.21 13.86 -3.92
CA ILE A 150 0.22 14.42 -2.57
C ILE A 150 -0.72 15.61 -2.47
N LEU A 151 -0.70 16.52 -3.46
CA LEU A 151 -1.63 17.64 -3.52
C LEU A 151 -3.09 17.16 -3.58
N LEU A 152 -3.42 16.19 -4.43
CA LEU A 152 -4.78 15.65 -4.53
C LEU A 152 -5.23 14.98 -3.23
N ALA A 153 -4.36 14.28 -2.52
CA ALA A 153 -4.69 13.68 -1.23
C ALA A 153 -4.85 14.76 -0.14
N ALA A 154 -3.99 15.80 -0.18
CA ALA A 154 -3.90 16.86 0.82
C ALA A 154 -4.88 18.01 0.65
N LYS A 155 -5.36 18.29 -0.56
CA LYS A 155 -6.23 19.43 -0.87
C LYS A 155 -7.39 19.09 -1.79
N GLY A 156 -7.34 17.94 -2.45
CA GLY A 156 -8.31 17.57 -3.48
C GLY A 156 -8.14 18.42 -4.71
N ILE A 157 -9.22 18.65 -5.45
CA ILE A 157 -9.19 19.33 -6.73
C ILE A 157 -10.53 20.00 -7.03
N PRO A 158 -10.54 21.27 -7.47
CA PRO A 158 -11.77 21.91 -7.92
C PRO A 158 -12.17 21.42 -9.31
N THR A 159 -13.42 21.66 -9.68
CA THR A 159 -13.87 21.40 -11.05
C THR A 159 -13.16 22.32 -12.04
N TRP A 160 -13.19 21.95 -13.32
CA TRP A 160 -12.70 22.79 -14.39
C TRP A 160 -13.47 24.11 -14.47
N GLU A 161 -14.76 24.10 -14.13
CA GLU A 161 -15.58 25.33 -14.06
C GLU A 161 -15.04 26.33 -13.03
N GLU A 162 -14.69 25.82 -11.84
CA GLU A 162 -14.16 26.60 -10.73
C GLU A 162 -12.76 27.17 -11.05
N MET A 163 -11.93 26.41 -11.75
CA MET A 163 -10.59 26.82 -12.20
C MET A 163 -10.30 26.30 -13.61
N PRO A 164 -10.67 27.06 -14.65
CA PRO A 164 -10.49 26.65 -16.04
C PRO A 164 -9.01 26.48 -16.41
N TYR A 165 -8.74 25.53 -17.29
CA TYR A 165 -7.39 25.35 -17.83
C TYR A 165 -7.09 26.36 -18.93
N SER A 166 -5.91 26.96 -18.85
CA SER A 166 -5.33 27.75 -19.93
C SER A 166 -3.85 27.40 -20.08
N PRO A 167 -3.37 27.03 -21.29
CA PRO A 167 -1.95 26.75 -21.51
C PRO A 167 -1.08 28.01 -21.34
N GLU A 168 -1.67 29.21 -21.43
CA GLU A 168 -0.96 30.48 -21.24
C GLU A 168 -0.86 30.89 -19.76
N ASP A 169 -1.53 30.17 -18.84
CA ASP A 169 -1.58 30.51 -17.43
C ASP A 169 -1.11 29.38 -16.52
N TYR A 170 0.16 29.48 -16.13
CA TYR A 170 0.80 28.58 -15.16
C TYR A 170 0.99 29.22 -13.78
N ARG A 171 0.47 30.44 -13.56
CA ARG A 171 0.76 31.22 -12.33
C ARG A 171 -0.46 31.49 -11.48
N SER A 172 -1.64 31.57 -12.07
CA SER A 172 -2.85 31.86 -11.30
C SER A 172 -3.08 30.76 -10.27
N GLN A 173 -3.12 31.17 -9.01
CA GLN A 173 -3.53 30.34 -7.90
C GLN A 173 -4.82 30.93 -7.33
N LYS A 174 -5.85 30.10 -7.20
CA LYS A 174 -7.02 30.39 -6.37
C LYS A 174 -6.84 29.64 -5.06
N ASP A 175 -7.20 30.25 -3.94
CA ASP A 175 -7.13 29.57 -2.64
C ASP A 175 -8.10 28.37 -2.64
N GLY A 176 -7.60 27.16 -2.36
CA GLY A 176 -8.42 25.95 -2.34
C GLY A 176 -9.51 25.94 -1.25
N THR A 177 -9.46 26.87 -0.28
CA THR A 177 -10.57 27.10 0.67
C THR A 177 -11.73 27.90 0.07
N SER A 178 -11.49 28.60 -1.04
CA SER A 178 -12.52 29.33 -1.80
C SER A 178 -13.15 28.50 -2.93
N LEU A 179 -12.65 27.28 -3.16
CA LEU A 179 -13.13 26.34 -4.17
C LEU A 179 -13.57 25.04 -3.48
N ASN A 180 -14.51 24.29 -4.06
CA ASN A 180 -14.96 23.00 -3.50
C ASN A 180 -13.92 21.86 -3.70
N ALA A 181 -12.63 22.17 -3.64
CA ALA A 181 -11.56 21.23 -3.93
C ALA A 181 -11.50 20.09 -2.91
N TYR A 182 -11.75 20.43 -1.64
CA TYR A 182 -11.63 19.48 -0.54
C TYR A 182 -12.60 18.29 -0.60
N SER A 183 -13.76 18.44 -1.26
CA SER A 183 -14.72 17.34 -1.44
C SER A 183 -14.27 16.29 -2.45
N HIS A 184 -13.23 16.57 -3.25
CA HIS A 184 -12.76 15.70 -4.33
C HIS A 184 -11.33 15.19 -4.10
N ARG A 185 -10.93 15.03 -2.84
CA ARG A 185 -9.68 14.36 -2.48
C ARG A 185 -9.64 12.93 -2.99
N ILE A 186 -8.45 12.45 -3.31
CA ILE A 186 -8.21 11.02 -3.50
C ILE A 186 -8.11 10.36 -2.12
N ASN A 187 -8.49 9.09 -2.04
CA ASN A 187 -8.38 8.32 -0.80
C ASN A 187 -6.91 8.06 -0.47
N ASP A 188 -6.18 7.56 -1.46
CA ASP A 188 -4.78 7.20 -1.31
C ASP A 188 -4.09 7.10 -2.67
N PHE A 189 -2.81 6.78 -2.66
CA PHE A 189 -2.08 6.38 -3.86
C PHE A 189 -0.99 5.38 -3.50
N ARG A 190 -0.68 4.50 -4.45
CA ARG A 190 0.31 3.43 -4.25
C ARG A 190 1.21 3.32 -5.46
N LYS A 191 2.48 3.01 -5.23
CA LYS A 191 3.43 2.74 -6.32
C LYS A 191 3.24 1.32 -6.85
N ILE A 192 3.41 1.12 -8.14
CA ILE A 192 3.50 -0.19 -8.77
C ILE A 192 4.90 -0.31 -9.37
N PRO A 193 5.65 -1.39 -9.11
CA PRO A 193 6.93 -1.60 -9.79
C PRO A 193 6.74 -1.60 -11.31
N GLN A 194 7.41 -0.71 -12.03
CA GLN A 194 7.28 -0.61 -13.49
C GLN A 194 7.65 -1.89 -14.24
N SER A 195 8.51 -2.71 -13.61
CA SER A 195 8.95 -4.00 -14.10
C SER A 195 7.86 -5.07 -14.00
N ASP A 196 6.86 -4.89 -13.12
CA ASP A 196 5.79 -5.86 -12.88
C ASP A 196 4.62 -5.65 -13.83
N ILE A 197 4.79 -6.17 -15.04
CA ILE A 197 3.79 -6.12 -16.12
C ILE A 197 2.49 -6.82 -15.73
N VAL A 198 2.56 -7.88 -14.94
CA VAL A 198 1.36 -8.64 -14.52
C VAL A 198 0.54 -7.79 -13.55
N LYS A 199 1.19 -7.15 -12.58
CA LYS A 199 0.53 -6.25 -11.63
C LYS A 199 -0.07 -5.04 -12.33
N ILE A 200 0.68 -4.38 -13.23
CA ILE A 200 0.14 -3.30 -14.07
C ILE A 200 -1.14 -3.75 -14.81
N LYS A 201 -1.11 -4.90 -15.50
CA LYS A 201 -2.29 -5.44 -16.19
C LYS A 201 -3.46 -5.73 -15.25
N SER A 202 -3.19 -6.24 -14.05
CA SER A 202 -4.23 -6.58 -13.07
C SER A 202 -5.03 -5.35 -12.62
N TYR A 203 -4.37 -4.20 -12.45
CA TYR A 203 -5.02 -2.93 -12.13
C TYR A 203 -5.84 -2.40 -13.30
N ILE A 204 -5.30 -2.45 -14.51
CA ILE A 204 -6.03 -2.06 -15.72
C ILE A 204 -7.26 -2.94 -15.94
N ALA A 205 -7.15 -4.26 -15.70
CA ALA A 205 -8.26 -5.21 -15.76
C ALA A 205 -9.33 -4.92 -14.68
N ALA A 206 -8.93 -4.34 -13.55
CA ALA A 206 -9.83 -3.88 -12.49
C ALA A 206 -10.48 -2.52 -12.80
N ASN A 207 -10.39 -2.03 -14.04
CA ASN A 207 -10.81 -0.69 -14.45
C ASN A 207 -10.08 0.46 -13.73
N ASN A 208 -8.85 0.24 -13.28
CA ASN A 208 -8.01 1.29 -12.71
C ASN A 208 -6.95 1.73 -13.74
N PRO A 209 -7.13 2.88 -14.44
CA PRO A 209 -6.03 3.46 -15.20
C PRO A 209 -4.87 3.80 -14.26
N LEU A 210 -3.64 3.80 -14.79
CA LEU A 210 -2.43 4.05 -14.00
C LEU A 210 -1.70 5.27 -14.56
N VAL A 211 -1.25 6.17 -13.70
CA VAL A 211 -0.35 7.26 -14.10
C VAL A 211 1.09 6.76 -14.10
N ALA A 212 1.85 7.10 -15.12
CA ALA A 212 3.25 6.73 -15.24
C ALA A 212 4.07 7.89 -15.81
N SER A 213 5.33 7.98 -15.43
CA SER A 213 6.31 8.80 -16.14
C SER A 213 7.00 7.98 -17.22
N MET A 214 7.41 8.62 -18.31
CA MET A 214 8.19 7.98 -19.36
C MET A 214 9.24 8.94 -19.92
N LEU A 215 10.46 8.44 -20.11
CA LEU A 215 11.50 9.11 -20.86
C LEU A 215 11.16 9.09 -22.34
N PHE A 216 11.32 10.24 -22.98
CA PHE A 216 10.77 10.51 -24.29
C PHE A 216 11.86 10.94 -25.29
N PHE A 217 11.76 10.40 -26.50
CA PHE A 217 12.71 10.57 -27.60
C PHE A 217 11.98 11.00 -28.87
N GLU A 218 12.72 11.52 -29.86
CA GLU A 218 12.18 12.05 -31.12
C GLU A 218 11.19 11.09 -31.82
N ASN A 219 11.38 9.78 -31.77
CA ASN A 219 10.47 8.86 -32.45
C ASN A 219 9.05 8.79 -31.86
N PHE A 220 8.84 9.18 -30.61
CA PHE A 220 7.48 9.25 -30.07
C PHE A 220 6.80 10.55 -30.51
N THR A 221 7.51 11.65 -30.84
CA THR A 221 6.86 12.80 -31.50
C THR A 221 6.28 12.40 -32.86
N GLN A 222 6.94 11.45 -33.53
CA GLN A 222 6.65 10.98 -34.88
C GLN A 222 5.74 9.73 -34.91
N TYR A 223 5.20 9.31 -33.76
CA TYR A 223 4.38 8.10 -33.66
C TYR A 223 3.21 8.13 -34.64
N LYS A 224 3.04 7.03 -35.40
CA LYS A 224 1.94 6.90 -36.37
C LYS A 224 0.92 5.86 -35.92
N LYS A 225 -0.33 6.08 -36.35
CA LYS A 225 -1.42 5.14 -36.14
C LYS A 225 -1.06 3.73 -36.60
N GLY A 226 -1.34 2.73 -35.74
CA GLY A 226 -1.08 1.32 -36.01
C GLY A 226 0.35 0.85 -35.69
N GLU A 227 1.26 1.75 -35.33
CA GLU A 227 2.62 1.38 -34.91
C GLU A 227 2.65 0.94 -33.44
N ILE A 228 3.70 0.21 -33.07
CA ILE A 228 4.05 -0.08 -31.67
C ILE A 228 5.45 0.48 -31.43
N LEU A 229 5.56 1.41 -30.48
CA LEU A 229 6.86 1.92 -30.04
C LEU A 229 7.57 0.83 -29.25
N ASN A 230 8.69 0.34 -29.78
CA ASN A 230 9.44 -0.80 -29.23
C ASN A 230 10.91 -0.49 -28.89
N GLN A 231 11.41 0.68 -29.26
CA GLN A 231 12.76 1.17 -28.96
C GLN A 231 12.79 2.70 -28.96
N GLU A 232 13.76 3.31 -28.28
CA GLU A 232 14.09 4.72 -28.42
C GLU A 232 14.80 4.99 -29.75
N LYS A 233 14.50 6.12 -30.43
CA LYS A 233 15.30 6.61 -31.56
C LYS A 233 15.35 8.13 -31.58
N GLY A 234 16.50 8.64 -32.03
CA GLY A 234 16.75 10.08 -32.12
C GLY A 234 17.17 10.68 -30.79
N LYS A 235 17.07 11.99 -30.68
CA LYS A 235 17.50 12.73 -29.48
C LYS A 235 16.55 12.49 -28.30
N PHE A 236 17.13 12.49 -27.09
CA PHE A 236 16.35 12.62 -25.86
C PHE A 236 15.73 14.02 -25.81
N LEU A 237 14.44 14.09 -25.52
CA LEU A 237 13.70 15.35 -25.52
C LEU A 237 13.20 15.74 -24.12
N GLY A 238 13.14 14.80 -23.18
CA GLY A 238 12.70 15.03 -21.81
C GLY A 238 11.86 13.88 -21.27
N ALA A 239 11.11 14.14 -20.20
CA ALA A 239 10.17 13.19 -19.62
C ALA A 239 8.73 13.73 -19.70
N GLN A 240 7.76 12.83 -19.72
CA GLN A 240 6.34 13.15 -19.84
C GLN A 240 5.49 12.27 -18.92
N ALA A 241 4.45 12.86 -18.32
CA ALA A 241 3.40 12.08 -17.66
C ALA A 241 2.44 11.49 -18.69
N ILE A 242 2.19 10.19 -18.60
CA ILE A 242 1.23 9.46 -19.42
C ILE A 242 0.28 8.68 -18.51
N ALA A 243 -0.84 8.20 -19.07
CA ALA A 243 -1.65 7.20 -18.38
C ALA A 243 -1.70 5.90 -19.16
N ILE A 244 -1.45 4.78 -18.48
CA ILE A 244 -1.68 3.44 -19.00
C ILE A 244 -3.16 3.15 -18.82
N ILE A 245 -3.84 2.83 -19.93
CA ILE A 245 -5.31 2.69 -19.95
C ILE A 245 -5.76 1.37 -20.59
N GLY A 246 -4.83 0.53 -21.01
CA GLY A 246 -5.13 -0.70 -21.73
C GLY A 246 -3.87 -1.51 -22.02
N TYR A 247 -4.08 -2.74 -22.45
CA TYR A 247 -3.02 -3.62 -22.92
C TYR A 247 -3.58 -4.63 -23.93
N ASP A 248 -2.69 -5.17 -24.76
CA ASP A 248 -3.01 -6.19 -25.76
C ASP A 248 -1.84 -7.17 -25.85
N ASP A 249 -2.05 -8.40 -25.38
CA ASP A 249 -1.00 -9.43 -25.32
C ASP A 249 -0.61 -9.95 -26.70
N THR A 250 -1.47 -9.79 -27.72
CA THR A 250 -1.08 -10.07 -29.10
C THR A 250 -0.08 -9.03 -29.60
N LYS A 251 -0.21 -7.76 -29.17
CA LYS A 251 0.75 -6.69 -29.47
C LYS A 251 1.98 -6.69 -28.56
N LYS A 252 1.87 -7.35 -27.39
CA LYS A 252 2.83 -7.24 -26.28
C LYS A 252 3.07 -5.78 -25.89
N ALA A 253 2.00 -4.99 -25.82
CA ALA A 253 2.07 -3.55 -25.64
C ALA A 253 0.96 -3.00 -24.74
N PHE A 254 1.30 -1.92 -24.04
CA PHE A 254 0.36 -1.07 -23.33
C PHE A 254 -0.23 -0.02 -24.27
N LYS A 255 -1.51 0.28 -24.09
CA LYS A 255 -2.17 1.46 -24.67
C LYS A 255 -2.05 2.62 -23.69
N VAL A 256 -1.53 3.74 -24.16
CA VAL A 256 -1.31 4.93 -23.33
C VAL A 256 -2.13 6.12 -23.83
N TRP A 257 -2.61 6.93 -22.88
CA TRP A 257 -3.24 8.22 -23.10
C TRP A 257 -2.21 9.33 -22.90
N ASN A 258 -2.15 10.31 -23.81
CA ASN A 258 -1.18 11.41 -23.78
C ASN A 258 -1.86 12.78 -23.87
N SER A 259 -1.31 13.77 -23.15
CA SER A 259 -1.83 15.14 -23.06
C SER A 259 -1.54 16.02 -24.27
N TRP A 260 -1.27 15.46 -25.45
CA TRP A 260 -1.11 16.21 -26.70
C TRP A 260 -2.39 16.27 -27.53
N GLY A 261 -3.46 15.66 -27.05
CA GLY A 261 -4.77 15.74 -27.66
C GLY A 261 -4.95 14.86 -28.90
N PRO A 262 -6.13 14.91 -29.54
CA PRO A 262 -6.54 13.93 -30.54
C PRO A 262 -5.80 14.06 -31.88
N SER A 263 -5.15 15.20 -32.15
CA SER A 263 -4.38 15.42 -33.38
C SER A 263 -3.03 14.69 -33.41
N TRP A 264 -2.57 14.15 -32.27
CA TRP A 264 -1.32 13.42 -32.17
C TRP A 264 -1.55 11.90 -32.11
N GLY A 265 -0.65 11.13 -32.70
CA GLY A 265 -0.65 9.66 -32.62
C GLY A 265 -1.90 8.99 -33.17
N GLU A 266 -2.48 8.06 -32.43
CA GLU A 266 -3.76 7.42 -32.75
C GLU A 266 -4.88 8.07 -31.93
N ASN A 267 -5.32 9.28 -32.30
CA ASN A 267 -6.34 10.05 -31.58
C ASN A 267 -5.95 10.41 -30.13
N GLY A 268 -4.68 10.77 -29.91
CA GLY A 268 -4.10 11.07 -28.60
C GLY A 268 -3.66 9.83 -27.81
N TYR A 269 -3.69 8.67 -28.44
CA TYR A 269 -3.22 7.40 -27.89
C TYR A 269 -1.99 6.87 -28.61
N ALA A 270 -1.22 6.02 -27.93
CA ALA A 270 -0.13 5.26 -28.53
C ALA A 270 -0.04 3.84 -27.94
N TRP A 271 0.59 2.95 -28.69
CA TRP A 271 0.98 1.62 -28.22
C TRP A 271 2.47 1.57 -27.92
N ILE A 272 2.82 1.17 -26.70
CA ILE A 272 4.20 1.08 -26.21
C ILE A 272 4.46 -0.36 -25.78
N SER A 273 5.50 -0.99 -26.33
CA SER A 273 5.82 -2.38 -25.99
C SER A 273 6.11 -2.51 -24.49
N TYR A 274 5.79 -3.68 -23.92
CA TYR A 274 6.09 -3.95 -22.51
C TYR A 274 7.57 -3.73 -22.19
N SER A 275 8.47 -4.21 -23.07
CA SER A 275 9.91 -4.04 -22.93
C SER A 275 10.35 -2.57 -22.96
N LEU A 276 9.82 -1.77 -23.88
CA LEU A 276 10.17 -0.36 -23.97
C LEU A 276 9.69 0.40 -22.73
N PHE A 277 8.49 0.08 -22.25
CA PHE A 277 7.97 0.67 -21.03
C PHE A 277 8.80 0.28 -19.80
N GLN A 278 9.25 -0.96 -19.66
CA GLN A 278 10.14 -1.35 -18.56
C GLN A 278 11.48 -0.59 -18.57
N LYS A 279 11.98 -0.27 -19.78
CA LYS A 279 13.26 0.43 -19.99
C LYS A 279 13.17 1.95 -19.81
N LEU A 280 12.12 2.59 -20.34
CA LEU A 280 11.99 4.06 -20.40
C LEU A 280 10.92 4.60 -19.45
N GLY A 281 9.99 3.77 -19.00
CA GLY A 281 9.05 4.11 -17.96
C GLY A 281 9.77 4.34 -16.64
N SER A 282 9.19 5.20 -15.83
CA SER A 282 9.51 5.42 -14.42
C SER A 282 8.20 5.51 -13.63
N SER A 283 8.29 5.71 -12.31
CA SER A 283 7.21 6.03 -11.37
C SER A 283 5.80 5.69 -11.86
N VAL A 284 5.34 4.45 -11.60
CA VAL A 284 3.96 4.04 -11.89
C VAL A 284 3.15 4.13 -10.59
N TYR A 285 2.04 4.85 -10.62
CA TYR A 285 1.15 4.96 -9.47
C TYR A 285 -0.28 4.56 -9.83
N TRP A 286 -0.89 3.84 -8.89
CA TRP A 286 -2.32 3.71 -8.78
C TRP A 286 -2.86 4.83 -7.90
N MET A 287 -3.80 5.60 -8.43
CA MET A 287 -4.55 6.61 -7.68
C MET A 287 -5.80 5.95 -7.11
N ASP A 288 -5.82 5.69 -5.81
CA ASP A 288 -6.93 5.03 -5.12
C ASP A 288 -8.03 6.07 -4.83
N ASP A 289 -9.11 6.01 -5.60
CA ASP A 289 -10.26 6.90 -5.45
C ASP A 289 -11.61 6.23 -5.79
N PRO A 290 -11.95 5.10 -5.13
CA PRO A 290 -13.16 4.33 -5.41
C PRO A 290 -14.45 5.05 -4.99
N ALA A 291 -15.58 4.49 -5.42
CA ALA A 291 -16.92 4.96 -5.04
C ALA A 291 -17.14 4.98 -3.50
N ASN A 292 -18.08 5.82 -3.05
CA ASN A 292 -18.36 6.06 -1.63
C ASN A 292 -18.96 4.84 -0.91
N LEU A 293 -19.69 3.99 -1.63
CA LEU A 293 -20.25 2.72 -1.15
C LEU A 293 -19.63 1.58 -1.95
N VAL A 294 -19.12 0.57 -1.25
CA VAL A 294 -18.54 -0.63 -1.87
C VAL A 294 -19.65 -1.68 -1.97
N ASP A 295 -19.85 -2.28 -3.14
CA ASP A 295 -20.76 -3.42 -3.28
C ASP A 295 -20.21 -4.62 -2.47
N PRO A 296 -20.96 -5.19 -1.50
CA PRO A 296 -20.54 -6.36 -0.76
C PRO A 296 -20.21 -7.57 -1.64
N MET A 297 -20.79 -7.66 -2.84
CA MET A 297 -20.56 -8.76 -3.79
C MET A 297 -19.24 -8.60 -4.55
N ASP A 298 -18.68 -7.39 -4.60
CA ASP A 298 -17.36 -7.10 -5.19
C ASP A 298 -16.21 -7.24 -4.17
N LEU A 299 -16.52 -7.41 -2.88
CA LEU A 299 -15.53 -7.64 -1.83
C LEU A 299 -15.00 -9.08 -1.87
N ALA A 300 -13.86 -9.26 -2.54
CA ALA A 300 -13.00 -10.39 -2.24
C ALA A 300 -12.60 -10.33 -0.75
N LEU A 301 -12.58 -11.49 -0.08
CA LEU A 301 -12.09 -11.57 1.31
C LEU A 301 -10.68 -10.98 1.37
N ALA A 302 -10.53 -9.92 2.16
CA ALA A 302 -9.24 -9.28 2.37
C ALA A 302 -8.27 -10.30 2.98
N TYR A 303 -7.05 -10.33 2.45
CA TYR A 303 -5.93 -11.09 3.01
C TYR A 303 -4.90 -10.10 3.57
N PRO A 304 -3.95 -10.57 4.38
CA PRO A 304 -2.96 -9.69 4.99
C PRO A 304 -2.03 -9.06 3.96
N ASN A 305 -1.78 -7.76 4.12
CA ASN A 305 -0.79 -7.01 3.35
C ASN A 305 0.45 -6.72 4.22
N HIS A 306 1.51 -6.24 3.59
CA HIS A 306 2.78 -5.87 4.24
C HIS A 306 3.38 -6.99 5.10
N ILE A 307 3.34 -8.21 4.57
CA ILE A 307 3.90 -9.36 5.27
C ILE A 307 5.42 -9.25 5.32
N HIS A 308 5.97 -9.33 6.51
CA HIS A 308 7.39 -9.27 6.77
C HIS A 308 7.84 -10.54 7.46
N ALA A 309 9.01 -11.08 7.07
CA ALA A 309 9.66 -12.18 7.75
C ALA A 309 11.11 -11.79 8.09
N THR A 310 11.55 -12.14 9.29
CA THR A 310 12.92 -11.82 9.75
C THR A 310 14.00 -12.55 8.95
N ARG A 311 15.15 -11.90 8.78
CA ARG A 311 16.27 -12.35 7.95
C ARG A 311 17.55 -12.45 8.77
N GLY A 312 17.70 -13.58 9.46
CA GLY A 312 18.87 -13.88 10.30
C GLY A 312 18.80 -13.30 11.72
N ASN A 313 17.73 -12.57 12.07
CA ASN A 313 17.60 -11.94 13.39
C ASN A 313 17.59 -12.96 14.55
N TYR A 314 17.24 -14.22 14.27
CA TYR A 314 17.21 -15.31 15.25
C TYR A 314 17.94 -16.54 14.72
N PRO A 315 18.56 -17.33 15.61
CA PRO A 315 19.28 -18.55 15.23
C PRO A 315 18.37 -19.77 15.00
N ASP A 316 17.14 -19.74 15.49
CA ASP A 316 16.27 -20.91 15.64
C ASP A 316 14.83 -20.69 15.18
N LYS A 317 14.51 -19.49 14.69
CA LYS A 317 13.16 -19.15 14.24
C LYS A 317 13.14 -18.10 13.16
N VAL A 318 12.01 -18.03 12.46
CA VAL A 318 11.65 -16.86 11.66
C VAL A 318 10.39 -16.27 12.27
N ARG A 319 10.42 -14.97 12.56
CA ARG A 319 9.23 -14.23 12.99
C ARG A 319 8.59 -13.59 11.76
N ILE A 320 7.29 -13.83 11.58
CA ILE A 320 6.47 -13.24 10.53
C ILE A 320 5.50 -12.24 11.17
N SER A 321 5.33 -11.06 10.59
CA SER A 321 4.31 -10.07 10.96
C SER A 321 3.59 -9.50 9.74
N TRP A 322 2.39 -8.95 9.93
CA TRP A 322 1.56 -8.39 8.86
C TRP A 322 0.57 -7.34 9.39
N ASP A 323 -0.06 -6.62 8.46
CA ASP A 323 -1.10 -5.64 8.79
C ASP A 323 -2.40 -6.30 9.28
N ASN A 324 -3.11 -5.62 10.19
CA ASN A 324 -4.40 -6.10 10.66
C ASN A 324 -5.43 -6.13 9.53
N VAL A 325 -6.07 -7.28 9.34
CA VAL A 325 -7.21 -7.40 8.43
C VAL A 325 -8.49 -7.21 9.21
N LYS A 326 -9.24 -6.15 8.85
CA LYS A 326 -10.52 -5.82 9.48
C LYS A 326 -11.45 -7.04 9.44
N ASN A 327 -12.10 -7.34 10.57
CA ASN A 327 -13.01 -8.47 10.77
C ASN A 327 -12.41 -9.88 10.71
N ALA A 328 -11.09 -10.03 10.51
CA ALA A 328 -10.44 -11.33 10.64
C ALA A 328 -10.49 -11.80 12.11
N ILE A 329 -10.83 -13.08 12.31
CA ILE A 329 -10.84 -13.75 13.62
C ILE A 329 -9.53 -14.47 13.93
N GLY A 330 -8.61 -14.48 12.96
CA GLY A 330 -7.29 -15.10 13.01
C GLY A 330 -6.67 -15.24 11.62
N TYR A 331 -5.53 -15.91 11.56
CA TYR A 331 -4.70 -16.03 10.36
C TYR A 331 -4.11 -17.43 10.21
N GLU A 332 -4.04 -17.92 8.98
CA GLU A 332 -3.36 -19.16 8.59
C GLU A 332 -2.01 -18.82 7.96
N ILE A 333 -0.92 -19.39 8.50
CA ILE A 333 0.45 -19.09 8.07
C ILE A 333 1.00 -20.27 7.30
N PHE A 334 1.48 -19.99 6.10
CA PHE A 334 2.01 -20.97 5.18
C PHE A 334 3.48 -20.72 4.89
N ARG A 335 4.24 -21.80 4.75
CA ARG A 335 5.66 -21.78 4.39
C ARG A 335 5.92 -22.70 3.21
N LYS A 336 6.87 -22.33 2.36
CA LYS A 336 7.53 -23.23 1.42
C LYS A 336 8.98 -22.85 1.21
N ARG A 337 9.79 -23.74 0.66
CA ARG A 337 11.09 -23.40 0.09
C ARG A 337 10.93 -22.80 -1.31
N PRO A 338 11.86 -21.95 -1.79
CA PRO A 338 11.79 -21.37 -3.12
C PRO A 338 11.81 -22.39 -4.28
N SER A 339 12.29 -23.61 -4.06
CA SER A 339 12.20 -24.75 -4.99
C SER A 339 10.86 -25.48 -4.97
N GLU A 340 10.06 -25.31 -3.91
CA GLU A 340 8.77 -25.98 -3.76
C GLU A 340 7.65 -25.24 -4.51
N THR A 341 6.74 -26.01 -5.09
CA THR A 341 5.57 -25.48 -5.79
C THR A 341 4.37 -25.29 -4.86
N LYS A 342 4.32 -26.02 -3.74
CA LYS A 342 3.19 -26.02 -2.81
C LYS A 342 3.57 -25.45 -1.46
N TYR A 343 2.65 -24.69 -0.88
CA TYR A 343 2.73 -24.17 0.47
C TYR A 343 2.25 -25.21 1.48
N THR A 344 2.94 -25.27 2.63
CA THR A 344 2.58 -26.07 3.79
C THR A 344 2.08 -25.17 4.91
N LEU A 345 0.95 -25.51 5.54
CA LEU A 345 0.48 -24.80 6.73
C LEU A 345 1.46 -25.06 7.89
N VAL A 346 2.00 -23.99 8.47
CA VAL A 346 2.96 -24.05 9.57
C VAL A 346 2.41 -23.52 10.88
N GLY A 347 1.31 -22.77 10.83
CA GLY A 347 0.78 -22.11 12.01
C GLY A 347 -0.60 -21.49 11.85
N LEU A 348 -1.23 -21.27 13.00
CA LEU A 348 -2.41 -20.42 13.16
C LEU A 348 -2.04 -19.30 14.13
N ALA A 349 -2.46 -18.07 13.87
CA ALA A 349 -2.24 -16.93 14.76
C ALA A 349 -3.52 -16.13 14.97
N ILE A 350 -3.81 -15.76 16.22
CA ILE A 350 -4.90 -14.83 16.56
C ILE A 350 -4.38 -13.39 16.46
N ASP A 351 -3.09 -13.20 16.79
CA ASP A 351 -2.39 -11.94 16.64
C ASP A 351 -1.82 -11.77 15.22
N ASN A 352 -1.36 -10.57 14.92
CA ASN A 352 -0.79 -10.21 13.62
C ASN A 352 0.70 -10.58 13.48
N ALA A 353 1.13 -11.59 14.23
CA ALA A 353 2.49 -12.10 14.18
C ALA A 353 2.51 -13.59 14.52
N PHE A 354 3.46 -14.29 13.92
CA PHE A 354 3.70 -15.72 14.14
C PHE A 354 5.19 -16.00 14.24
N GLU A 355 5.58 -16.94 15.08
CA GLU A 355 6.97 -17.39 15.21
C GLU A 355 7.10 -18.83 14.71
N ASP A 356 7.74 -18.98 13.55
CA ASP A 356 8.00 -20.28 12.97
C ASP A 356 9.28 -20.89 13.58
N MET A 357 9.07 -21.80 14.53
CA MET A 357 10.10 -22.58 15.22
C MET A 357 10.51 -23.86 14.45
N GLY A 358 9.90 -24.11 13.29
CA GLY A 358 10.11 -25.31 12.49
C GLY A 358 11.21 -25.18 11.43
N VAL A 359 11.85 -24.01 11.34
CA VAL A 359 12.85 -23.70 10.30
C VAL A 359 14.19 -24.38 10.54
N GLN A 360 14.92 -24.61 9.45
CA GLN A 360 16.34 -24.94 9.49
C GLN A 360 17.19 -23.67 9.40
N GLN A 361 18.40 -23.79 9.94
CA GLN A 361 19.34 -22.69 10.00
C GLN A 361 19.91 -22.36 8.62
N ASP A 362 20.03 -21.07 8.30
CA ASP A 362 20.61 -20.53 7.07
C ASP A 362 19.93 -21.04 5.77
N ILE A 363 18.64 -21.41 5.87
CA ILE A 363 17.76 -21.74 4.75
C ILE A 363 16.73 -20.63 4.55
N THR A 364 16.54 -20.21 3.30
CA THR A 364 15.50 -19.23 2.92
C THR A 364 14.16 -19.91 2.73
N TYR A 365 13.12 -19.33 3.32
CA TYR A 365 11.73 -19.75 3.14
C TYR A 365 10.89 -18.60 2.62
N GLN A 366 9.85 -18.94 1.86
CA GLN A 366 8.79 -18.03 1.44
C GLN A 366 7.58 -18.24 2.34
N TYR A 367 7.07 -17.14 2.91
CA TYR A 367 5.89 -17.11 3.76
C TYR A 367 4.72 -16.43 3.07
N SER A 368 3.54 -17.01 3.25
CA SER A 368 2.27 -16.44 2.85
C SER A 368 1.26 -16.58 3.98
N VAL A 369 0.34 -15.62 4.09
CA VAL A 369 -0.68 -15.61 5.15
C VAL A 369 -2.06 -15.43 4.52
N ALA A 370 -3.04 -16.15 5.06
CA ALA A 370 -4.46 -15.95 4.76
C ALA A 370 -5.19 -15.46 6.00
N SER A 371 -6.19 -14.61 5.81
CA SER A 371 -7.10 -14.17 6.87
C SER A 371 -8.21 -15.18 7.05
N VAL A 372 -8.61 -15.42 8.29
CA VAL A 372 -9.71 -16.31 8.63
C VAL A 372 -10.87 -15.46 9.12
N PHE A 373 -12.06 -15.69 8.58
CA PHE A 373 -13.31 -15.05 8.99
C PHE A 373 -14.25 -16.09 9.62
N SER A 374 -15.43 -15.67 10.07
CA SER A 374 -16.36 -16.53 10.82
C SER A 374 -16.94 -17.71 10.03
N ASP A 375 -16.92 -17.61 8.70
CA ASP A 375 -17.56 -18.48 7.74
C ASP A 375 -16.57 -19.08 6.73
N GLN A 376 -15.50 -18.35 6.37
CA GLN A 376 -14.51 -18.80 5.39
C GLN A 376 -13.15 -18.15 5.61
N SER A 377 -12.12 -18.71 4.99
CA SER A 377 -10.79 -18.10 4.91
C SER A 377 -10.65 -17.33 3.60
N SER A 378 -9.90 -16.23 3.62
CA SER A 378 -9.40 -15.61 2.41
C SER A 378 -8.48 -16.58 1.69
N SER A 379 -8.20 -16.26 0.43
CA SER A 379 -7.03 -16.84 -0.22
C SER A 379 -5.72 -16.31 0.41
N GLN A 380 -4.63 -17.06 0.31
CA GLN A 380 -3.27 -16.65 0.66
C GLN A 380 -2.86 -15.34 -0.03
N ASN A 381 -2.13 -14.44 0.64
CA ASN A 381 -1.63 -13.24 -0.04
C ASN A 381 -0.74 -13.61 -1.27
N PRO A 382 -0.88 -12.92 -2.41
CA PRO A 382 -0.19 -13.28 -3.66
C PRO A 382 1.31 -12.94 -3.67
N ASP A 383 1.75 -12.00 -2.85
CA ASP A 383 3.14 -11.50 -2.79
C ASP A 383 3.85 -12.08 -1.55
N PRO A 384 4.44 -13.29 -1.61
CA PRO A 384 5.05 -13.90 -0.44
C PRO A 384 6.33 -13.19 -0.02
N THR A 385 6.62 -13.20 1.28
CA THR A 385 7.82 -12.60 1.85
C THR A 385 8.87 -13.66 2.18
N GLU A 386 10.14 -13.34 2.03
CA GLU A 386 11.23 -14.27 2.32
C GLU A 386 11.84 -14.02 3.71
N GLY A 387 12.14 -15.10 4.42
CA GLY A 387 12.80 -15.07 5.73
C GLY A 387 13.74 -16.26 5.94
N TYR A 388 14.70 -16.09 6.84
CA TYR A 388 15.66 -17.13 7.22
C TYR A 388 16.15 -16.93 8.66
N SER A 389 16.64 -18.00 9.28
CA SER A 389 17.31 -17.95 10.59
C SER A 389 18.83 -17.99 10.41
N SER A 390 19.61 -17.40 11.32
CA SER A 390 21.07 -17.42 11.28
C SER A 390 21.72 -17.34 12.66
N LYS A 391 22.84 -18.04 12.87
CA LYS A 391 23.64 -17.96 14.11
C LYS A 391 24.48 -16.68 14.20
N SER A 392 24.80 -16.07 13.07
CA SER A 392 25.56 -14.82 13.03
C SER A 392 24.71 -13.69 13.57
N LYS A 393 25.21 -12.93 14.55
CA LYS A 393 24.52 -11.71 15.01
C LYS A 393 24.40 -10.75 13.83
N VAL A 394 23.17 -10.53 13.38
CA VAL A 394 22.86 -9.50 12.38
C VAL A 394 23.29 -8.15 12.95
N PRO A 395 24.22 -7.43 12.29
CA PRO A 395 24.61 -6.09 12.71
C PRO A 395 23.39 -5.18 12.87
N ILE A 396 23.40 -4.26 13.84
CA ILE A 396 22.30 -3.29 13.98
C ILE A 396 22.08 -2.52 12.67
N THR A 397 23.16 -2.26 11.92
CA THR A 397 23.13 -1.58 10.62
C THR A 397 22.25 -2.28 9.59
N SER A 398 22.04 -3.60 9.71
CA SER A 398 21.24 -4.39 8.77
C SER A 398 19.82 -4.74 9.27
N MET A 399 19.39 -4.20 10.41
CA MET A 399 18.02 -4.36 10.88
C MET A 399 17.04 -3.46 10.13
N GLU A 400 15.82 -3.95 9.89
CA GLU A 400 14.72 -3.20 9.27
C GLU A 400 13.52 -3.12 10.24
N ILE A 401 12.87 -1.95 10.30
CA ILE A 401 11.62 -1.76 11.04
C ILE A 401 10.45 -1.84 10.07
N THR A 402 9.43 -2.59 10.46
CA THR A 402 8.19 -2.80 9.68
C THR A 402 6.96 -2.24 10.39
N GLY A 403 5.81 -2.29 9.71
CA GLY A 403 4.52 -1.90 10.28
C GLY A 403 4.42 -0.41 10.64
N LEU A 404 5.28 0.46 10.07
CA LEU A 404 5.21 1.88 10.34
C LEU A 404 3.89 2.47 9.80
N THR A 405 3.08 2.99 10.71
CA THR A 405 1.80 3.64 10.42
C THR A 405 1.75 5.02 11.07
N ALA A 406 1.10 5.98 10.42
CA ALA A 406 0.82 7.30 10.96
C ALA A 406 -0.69 7.60 10.82
N SER A 407 -1.31 8.15 11.85
CA SER A 407 -2.75 8.38 11.87
C SER A 407 -3.17 9.43 10.84
N GLN A 408 -4.25 9.16 10.12
CA GLN A 408 -4.77 10.00 9.04
C GLN A 408 -6.14 10.54 9.43
N GLY A 409 -6.25 11.85 9.65
CA GLY A 409 -7.52 12.50 9.95
C GLY A 409 -8.19 12.03 11.25
N ARG A 410 -7.47 11.32 12.14
CA ARG A 410 -8.03 10.84 13.41
C ARG A 410 -8.05 11.92 14.49
N PHE A 411 -7.07 12.82 14.49
CA PHE A 411 -6.92 13.83 15.54
C PHE A 411 -6.69 15.23 14.95
N ALA A 412 -7.22 16.26 15.60
CA ALA A 412 -7.12 17.66 15.14
C ALA A 412 -5.80 18.36 15.44
N ASP A 413 -5.01 17.79 16.34
CA ASP A 413 -3.87 18.46 16.97
C ASP A 413 -2.62 17.59 17.05
N LYS A 414 -2.66 16.36 16.54
CA LYS A 414 -1.55 15.42 16.61
C LYS A 414 -1.61 14.37 15.52
N ILE A 415 -0.47 13.76 15.25
CA ILE A 415 -0.38 12.52 14.48
C ILE A 415 0.20 11.43 15.39
N LEU A 416 -0.50 10.30 15.51
CA LEU A 416 -0.04 9.11 16.22
C LEU A 416 0.72 8.21 15.25
N ILE A 417 1.97 7.91 15.57
CA ILE A 417 2.86 7.05 14.77
C ILE A 417 3.17 5.77 15.56
N ARG A 418 3.08 4.61 14.90
CA ARG A 418 3.33 3.28 15.49
C ARG A 418 4.11 2.40 14.53
N TRP A 419 4.88 1.45 15.04
CA TRP A 419 5.61 0.46 14.24
C TRP A 419 5.76 -0.86 15.00
N ASP A 420 6.18 -1.91 14.29
CA ASP A 420 6.46 -3.20 14.91
C ASP A 420 7.73 -3.11 15.79
N PRO A 421 7.69 -3.53 17.06
CA PRO A 421 8.88 -3.56 17.89
C PRO A 421 9.83 -4.68 17.44
N ILE A 422 11.13 -4.40 17.43
CA ILE A 422 12.14 -5.45 17.27
C ILE A 422 12.48 -6.01 18.65
N PRO A 423 12.26 -7.31 18.93
CA PRO A 423 12.55 -7.89 20.23
C PRO A 423 14.00 -7.67 20.67
N GLY A 424 14.17 -7.21 21.92
CA GLY A 424 15.49 -6.87 22.47
C GLY A 424 15.97 -5.45 22.15
N ILE A 425 15.30 -4.72 21.26
CA ILE A 425 15.63 -3.34 20.89
C ILE A 425 14.72 -2.35 21.60
N ARG A 426 15.33 -1.31 22.19
CA ARG A 426 14.64 -0.25 22.95
C ARG A 426 14.99 1.15 22.51
N ASN A 427 15.77 1.36 21.46
CA ASN A 427 16.20 2.69 21.06
C ASN A 427 15.80 2.92 19.61
N TYR A 428 14.90 3.87 19.40
CA TYR A 428 14.38 4.23 18.08
C TYR A 428 14.65 5.70 17.79
N HIS A 429 15.06 5.99 16.56
CA HIS A 429 15.15 7.34 16.02
C HIS A 429 14.01 7.54 15.03
N LEU A 430 13.19 8.56 15.27
CA LEU A 430 12.08 8.93 14.40
C LEU A 430 12.48 10.15 13.58
N TYR A 431 12.20 10.11 12.28
CA TYR A 431 12.51 11.17 11.33
C TYR A 431 11.22 11.69 10.70
N LYS A 432 11.22 12.97 10.33
CA LYS A 432 10.12 13.65 9.66
C LYS A 432 10.63 14.32 8.39
N TYR A 433 9.88 14.20 7.30
CA TYR A 433 10.22 14.85 6.05
C TYR A 433 10.08 16.36 6.16
N ASN A 434 11.11 17.08 5.71
CA ASN A 434 11.09 18.52 5.59
C ASN A 434 10.91 18.89 4.11
N ILE A 435 9.75 19.44 3.78
CA ILE A 435 9.39 19.81 2.41
C ILE A 435 10.28 20.90 1.80
N TYR A 436 10.88 21.77 2.62
CA TYR A 436 11.73 22.86 2.13
C TYR A 436 13.14 22.38 1.78
N SER A 437 13.71 21.52 2.62
CA SER A 437 15.03 20.94 2.38
C SER A 437 14.97 19.62 1.60
N LYS A 438 13.78 19.10 1.30
CA LYS A 438 13.54 17.85 0.58
C LYS A 438 14.30 16.65 1.19
N GLU A 439 14.34 16.58 2.53
CA GLU A 439 15.07 15.53 3.24
C GLU A 439 14.36 15.14 4.55
N PHE A 440 14.58 13.89 5.00
CA PHE A 440 14.16 13.43 6.31
C PHE A 440 15.12 13.94 7.40
N ARG A 441 14.58 14.64 8.40
CA ARG A 441 15.34 15.14 9.55
C ARG A 441 14.92 14.41 10.82
N LEU A 442 15.87 14.21 11.74
CA LEU A 442 15.57 13.60 13.04
C LEU A 442 14.52 14.45 13.77
N LEU A 443 13.37 13.85 14.03
CA LEU A 443 12.26 14.46 14.77
C LEU A 443 12.41 14.20 16.27
N SER A 444 12.66 12.94 16.65
CA SER A 444 12.73 12.54 18.06
C SER A 444 13.46 11.21 18.26
N LYS A 445 13.78 10.91 19.52
CA LYS A 445 14.24 9.59 19.98
C LYS A 445 13.22 9.03 20.97
N THR A 446 12.93 7.74 20.89
CA THR A 446 11.96 7.09 21.79
C THR A 446 12.39 5.68 22.14
N THR A 447 11.90 5.18 23.28
CA THR A 447 12.10 3.80 23.72
C THR A 447 10.89 2.90 23.54
N LYS A 448 9.77 3.49 23.14
CA LYS A 448 8.54 2.78 22.82
C LYS A 448 8.38 2.68 21.30
N PRO A 449 7.74 1.62 20.79
CA PRO A 449 7.42 1.48 19.36
C PRO A 449 6.25 2.39 18.92
N GLU A 450 6.15 3.56 19.52
CA GLU A 450 5.12 4.56 19.25
C GLU A 450 5.65 5.97 19.55
N PHE A 451 5.07 6.96 18.86
CA PHE A 451 5.34 8.38 19.05
C PHE A 451 4.10 9.23 18.73
N ILE A 452 3.94 10.36 19.42
CA ILE A 452 2.86 11.31 19.15
C ILE A 452 3.47 12.65 18.72
N ASP A 453 3.31 13.00 17.45
CA ASP A 453 3.71 14.31 16.94
C ASP A 453 2.62 15.35 17.20
N ARG A 454 2.74 16.10 18.30
CA ARG A 454 1.84 17.21 18.67
C ARG A 454 2.18 18.52 17.96
N LYS A 455 3.30 18.56 17.23
CA LYS A 455 3.72 19.71 16.42
C LYS A 455 3.38 19.50 14.95
N ALA A 456 2.63 18.44 14.64
CA ALA A 456 2.15 18.17 13.31
C ALA A 456 1.37 19.36 12.76
N GLN A 457 1.57 19.64 11.48
CA GLN A 457 0.83 20.69 10.80
C GLN A 457 -0.68 20.42 10.90
N ARG A 458 -1.42 21.48 11.24
CA ARG A 458 -2.87 21.44 11.35
C ARG A 458 -3.53 21.47 9.99
N ASN A 459 -4.84 21.28 9.95
CA ASN A 459 -5.67 21.42 8.76
C ASN A 459 -5.35 20.43 7.64
N GLY A 460 -5.01 19.18 8.03
CA GLY A 460 -4.91 18.08 7.08
C GLY A 460 -3.75 18.15 6.11
N ASN A 461 -2.70 18.88 6.49
CA ASN A 461 -1.42 18.83 5.81
C ASN A 461 -0.75 17.48 6.07
N PHE A 462 -0.23 16.89 5.00
CA PHE A 462 0.41 15.57 5.04
C PHE A 462 1.82 15.71 5.60
N GLU A 463 2.17 14.78 6.49
CA GLU A 463 3.50 14.69 7.07
C GLU A 463 4.01 13.26 6.97
N PHE A 464 5.23 13.12 6.48
CA PHE A 464 5.86 11.83 6.23
C PHE A 464 6.86 11.52 7.34
N TYR A 465 6.82 10.29 7.84
CA TYR A 465 7.62 9.81 8.97
C TYR A 465 8.38 8.55 8.60
N ARG A 466 9.60 8.42 9.10
CA ARG A 466 10.40 7.19 9.02
C ARG A 466 11.00 6.86 10.39
N VAL A 467 11.34 5.61 10.64
CA VAL A 467 11.94 5.17 11.89
C VAL A 467 13.16 4.28 11.65
N SER A 468 14.18 4.38 12.50
CA SER A 468 15.32 3.46 12.51
C SER A 468 15.60 2.98 13.93
N VAL A 469 16.28 1.85 14.07
CA VAL A 469 16.90 1.44 15.33
C VAL A 469 18.18 2.24 15.53
N ALA A 470 18.46 2.58 16.79
CA ALA A 470 19.71 3.20 17.19
C ALA A 470 20.50 2.28 18.15
N GLY A 471 21.68 1.84 17.72
CA GLY A 471 22.67 1.19 18.57
C GLY A 471 23.60 2.20 19.23
N SER A 472 24.58 1.70 20.00
CA SER A 472 25.55 2.54 20.72
C SER A 472 26.45 3.37 19.79
N PHE A 473 26.71 2.88 18.57
CA PHE A 473 27.67 3.49 17.63
C PHE A 473 27.14 3.62 16.19
N ALA A 474 25.92 3.14 15.89
CA ALA A 474 25.35 3.14 14.54
C ALA A 474 23.82 3.11 14.58
N THR A 475 23.18 3.53 13.48
CA THR A 475 21.75 3.33 13.24
C THR A 475 21.53 2.21 12.23
N SER A 476 20.38 1.55 12.31
CA SER A 476 19.95 0.58 11.31
C SER A 476 19.53 1.25 9.99
N PHE A 477 19.05 0.46 9.04
CA PHE A 477 18.26 1.01 7.94
C PHE A 477 17.10 1.83 8.47
N ILE A 478 16.87 2.94 7.78
CA ILE A 478 15.67 3.73 7.98
C ILE A 478 14.54 2.98 7.30
N SER A 479 13.43 2.78 8.01
CA SER A 479 12.22 2.12 7.51
C SER A 479 11.70 2.80 6.24
N GLN A 480 10.82 2.08 5.53
CA GLN A 480 9.85 2.73 4.64
C GLN A 480 9.10 3.83 5.38
N SER A 481 8.65 4.89 4.68
CA SER A 481 7.91 5.95 5.36
C SER A 481 6.42 5.66 5.41
N SER A 482 5.77 6.29 6.38
CA SER A 482 4.34 6.37 6.49
C SER A 482 3.93 7.83 6.58
N PHE A 483 2.77 8.18 6.04
CA PHE A 483 2.25 9.54 6.13
C PHE A 483 1.01 9.61 7.02
N GLY A 484 0.90 10.73 7.72
CA GLY A 484 -0.28 11.08 8.51
C GLY A 484 -0.70 12.51 8.25
N PHE A 485 -1.89 12.87 8.70
CA PHE A 485 -2.39 14.25 8.67
C PHE A 485 -3.40 14.47 9.80
N THR A 486 -3.49 15.71 10.28
CA THR A 486 -4.46 16.12 11.30
C THR A 486 -5.86 16.33 10.69
N THR A 487 -6.93 16.34 11.47
CA THR A 487 -8.24 16.75 10.93
C THR A 487 -8.20 18.21 10.45
N SER A 488 -8.99 18.52 9.42
CA SER A 488 -9.15 19.88 8.88
C SER A 488 -10.61 20.27 8.76
N ARG A 489 -10.89 21.57 8.80
CA ARG A 489 -12.16 22.12 8.31
C ARG A 489 -12.23 21.89 6.79
N GLY A 490 -13.26 21.19 6.34
CA GLY A 490 -13.50 20.87 4.92
C GLY A 490 -13.04 19.48 4.52
N ILE A 491 -12.34 18.74 5.39
CA ILE A 491 -12.02 17.33 5.15
C ILE A 491 -13.22 16.46 5.50
N SER A 492 -13.57 15.56 4.59
CA SER A 492 -14.43 14.41 4.85
C SER A 492 -13.80 13.57 5.98
N LEU A 493 -14.54 13.33 7.07
CA LEU A 493 -14.04 12.57 8.22
C LEU A 493 -13.57 11.18 7.78
N PRO A 494 -12.67 10.50 8.53
CA PRO A 494 -12.38 9.11 8.23
C PRO A 494 -13.67 8.27 8.36
N PRO A 495 -13.82 7.20 7.54
CA PRO A 495 -14.94 6.28 7.70
C PRO A 495 -14.90 5.65 9.11
N PRO A 496 -16.06 5.42 9.76
CA PRO A 496 -16.14 4.68 11.01
C PRO A 496 -15.38 3.35 10.97
N GLU A 497 -14.61 3.09 12.03
CA GLU A 497 -13.85 1.86 12.21
C GLU A 497 -14.48 0.94 13.26
N LEU A 498 -14.05 -0.32 13.29
CA LEU A 498 -14.57 -1.36 14.19
C LEU A 498 -16.09 -1.52 14.13
N VAL A 499 -16.66 -1.31 12.94
CA VAL A 499 -18.08 -1.55 12.70
C VAL A 499 -18.37 -3.03 12.91
N TYR A 500 -19.43 -3.32 13.65
CA TYR A 500 -19.89 -4.67 13.95
C TYR A 500 -21.41 -4.72 13.85
N ALA A 501 -21.93 -5.79 13.25
CA ALA A 501 -23.35 -6.11 13.23
C ALA A 501 -23.57 -7.45 13.93
N THR A 502 -24.65 -7.55 14.69
CA THR A 502 -25.04 -8.79 15.38
C THR A 502 -25.37 -9.91 14.39
N GLN A 503 -24.98 -11.12 14.76
CA GLN A 503 -25.10 -12.38 14.04
C GLN A 503 -25.89 -13.43 14.86
N GLY A 504 -27.20 -13.19 15.00
CA GLY A 504 -28.13 -14.12 15.65
C GLY A 504 -28.29 -13.94 17.15
N GLU A 505 -27.83 -12.82 17.72
CA GLU A 505 -28.01 -12.47 19.14
C GLU A 505 -29.44 -12.00 19.46
N TYR A 506 -30.20 -11.51 18.47
CA TYR A 506 -31.58 -11.01 18.63
C TYR A 506 -32.50 -11.57 17.54
N THR A 507 -33.79 -11.69 17.82
CA THR A 507 -34.82 -12.25 16.90
C THR A 507 -35.54 -11.19 16.06
N ASP A 508 -35.53 -9.95 16.52
CA ASP A 508 -36.34 -8.85 16.03
C ASP A 508 -35.50 -7.68 15.53
N LYS A 509 -34.19 -7.70 15.79
CA LYS A 509 -33.30 -6.61 15.38
C LYS A 509 -31.89 -7.06 15.04
N ILE A 510 -31.19 -6.23 14.28
CA ILE A 510 -29.74 -6.30 14.13
C ILE A 510 -29.16 -5.02 14.74
N ASN A 511 -28.31 -5.18 15.75
CA ASN A 511 -27.62 -4.07 16.39
C ASN A 511 -26.28 -3.81 15.68
N ILE A 512 -26.08 -2.58 15.24
CA ILE A 512 -24.87 -2.12 14.55
C ILE A 512 -24.13 -1.14 15.47
N THR A 513 -22.85 -1.40 15.73
CA THR A 513 -22.00 -0.58 16.61
C THR A 513 -20.68 -0.22 15.94
N TRP A 514 -20.09 0.92 16.28
CA TRP A 514 -18.79 1.38 15.76
C TRP A 514 -18.01 2.23 16.77
N GLU A 515 -16.72 2.52 16.51
CA GLU A 515 -15.92 3.44 17.32
C GLU A 515 -16.26 4.91 16.98
N GLU A 516 -16.24 5.79 17.99
CA GLU A 516 -16.42 7.23 17.82
C GLU A 516 -15.40 7.81 16.82
N VAL A 517 -15.90 8.63 15.90
CA VAL A 517 -15.09 9.39 14.94
C VAL A 517 -14.96 10.82 15.44
N GLN A 518 -13.76 11.21 15.86
CA GLN A 518 -13.52 12.54 16.41
C GLN A 518 -13.89 13.65 15.40
N GLY A 519 -14.85 14.50 15.77
CA GLY A 519 -15.33 15.59 14.93
C GLY A 519 -16.60 15.26 14.13
N ALA A 520 -17.11 14.03 14.23
CA ALA A 520 -18.43 13.68 13.75
C ALA A 520 -19.52 14.38 14.58
N VAL A 521 -20.57 14.84 13.90
CA VAL A 521 -21.79 15.35 14.52
C VAL A 521 -22.98 14.41 14.35
N ASP A 522 -22.89 13.50 13.38
CA ASP A 522 -23.92 12.51 13.09
C ASP A 522 -23.29 11.31 12.37
N TYR A 523 -24.04 10.22 12.27
CA TYR A 523 -23.70 9.03 11.50
C TYR A 523 -24.86 8.62 10.64
N LYS A 524 -24.57 8.05 9.46
CA LYS A 524 -25.57 7.50 8.55
C LYS A 524 -25.32 6.02 8.38
N VAL A 525 -26.35 5.22 8.57
CA VAL A 525 -26.29 3.76 8.49
C VAL A 525 -27.00 3.29 7.23
N TYR A 526 -26.33 2.44 6.48
CA TYR A 526 -26.84 1.84 5.26
C TYR A 526 -27.01 0.34 5.44
N ARG A 527 -28.03 -0.22 4.78
CA ARG A 527 -28.27 -1.66 4.66
C ARG A 527 -28.23 -2.09 3.21
N TYR A 528 -27.49 -3.15 2.92
CA TYR A 528 -27.53 -3.82 1.65
C TYR A 528 -28.36 -5.09 1.75
N THR A 529 -29.28 -5.26 0.82
CA THR A 529 -30.16 -6.42 0.72
C THR A 529 -29.86 -7.16 -0.59
N LYS A 530 -29.48 -8.45 -0.50
CA LYS A 530 -29.06 -9.23 -1.68
C LYS A 530 -30.17 -9.33 -2.72
N GLU A 531 -31.42 -9.41 -2.28
CA GLU A 531 -32.59 -9.53 -3.16
C GLU A 531 -32.81 -8.28 -4.00
N SER A 532 -32.47 -7.10 -3.46
CA SER A 532 -32.66 -5.83 -4.14
C SER A 532 -31.40 -5.33 -4.85
N ASN A 533 -30.23 -5.84 -4.50
CA ASN A 533 -28.94 -5.50 -5.09
C ASN A 533 -28.62 -3.99 -5.06
N PHE A 534 -29.06 -3.29 -4.01
CA PHE A 534 -28.75 -1.88 -3.77
C PHE A 534 -28.64 -1.58 -2.27
N TRP A 535 -27.92 -0.51 -1.93
CA TRP A 535 -27.82 0.05 -0.58
C TRP A 535 -29.01 0.96 -0.27
N GLU A 536 -29.74 0.69 0.81
CA GLU A 536 -30.78 1.59 1.35
C GLU A 536 -30.25 2.32 2.60
N GLU A 537 -30.55 3.61 2.72
CA GLU A 537 -30.30 4.37 3.96
C GLU A 537 -31.36 3.96 5.00
N LEU A 538 -30.91 3.44 6.14
CA LEU A 538 -31.81 3.09 7.26
C LEU A 538 -32.14 4.30 8.13
N GLY A 539 -31.16 5.20 8.29
CA GLY A 539 -31.34 6.39 9.10
C GLY A 539 -30.02 6.99 9.56
N GLN A 540 -30.16 8.01 10.42
CA GLN A 540 -29.06 8.75 11.00
C GLN A 540 -29.13 8.73 12.53
N THR A 541 -27.97 8.81 13.19
CA THR A 541 -27.87 8.78 14.65
C THR A 541 -26.59 9.46 15.11
N ALA A 542 -26.67 10.32 16.13
CA ALA A 542 -25.49 10.87 16.78
C ALA A 542 -24.81 9.86 17.73
N ASN A 543 -25.48 8.75 18.06
CA ASN A 543 -24.91 7.69 18.90
C ASN A 543 -24.04 6.74 18.07
N HIS A 544 -23.17 5.98 18.73
CA HIS A 544 -22.29 5.00 18.07
C HIS A 544 -22.91 3.60 17.98
N ILE A 545 -24.25 3.59 17.94
CA ILE A 545 -25.08 2.40 17.96
C ILE A 545 -26.37 2.69 17.18
N PHE A 546 -26.83 1.72 16.39
CA PHE A 546 -28.06 1.76 15.63
C PHE A 546 -28.75 0.39 15.66
N ASP A 547 -30.06 0.37 15.92
CA ASP A 547 -30.87 -0.86 15.89
C ASP A 547 -31.68 -0.90 14.59
N ASP A 548 -31.37 -1.83 13.69
CA ASP A 548 -32.24 -2.19 12.57
C ASP A 548 -33.33 -3.14 13.10
N THR A 549 -34.53 -2.61 13.34
CA THR A 549 -35.68 -3.32 13.95
C THR A 549 -36.65 -3.92 12.94
N GLU A 550 -36.42 -3.70 11.64
CA GLU A 550 -37.27 -4.26 10.57
C GLU A 550 -36.39 -4.89 9.46
N PRO A 551 -35.63 -5.94 9.77
CA PRO A 551 -34.89 -6.68 8.75
C PRO A 551 -35.87 -7.40 7.82
N LYS A 552 -35.93 -6.96 6.55
CA LYS A 552 -36.84 -7.52 5.52
C LYS A 552 -36.47 -8.96 5.15
N SER A 553 -35.25 -9.41 5.44
CA SER A 553 -34.76 -10.78 5.24
C SER A 553 -33.82 -11.20 6.38
N SER A 554 -33.43 -12.48 6.45
CA SER A 554 -32.60 -12.94 7.57
C SER A 554 -31.17 -12.43 7.52
N ASN A 555 -30.64 -11.99 6.36
CA ASN A 555 -29.22 -11.76 6.13
C ASN A 555 -28.97 -10.41 5.43
N HIS A 556 -28.20 -9.53 6.06
CA HIS A 556 -27.94 -8.18 5.56
C HIS A 556 -26.46 -7.79 5.69
N TYR A 557 -26.03 -6.83 4.87
CA TYR A 557 -24.76 -6.12 5.11
C TYR A 557 -25.03 -4.70 5.53
N TYR A 558 -24.17 -4.17 6.40
CA TYR A 558 -24.29 -2.82 6.94
C TYR A 558 -23.02 -2.04 6.69
N ALA A 559 -23.16 -0.74 6.47
CA ALA A 559 -22.03 0.19 6.42
C ALA A 559 -22.43 1.51 7.09
N VAL A 560 -21.44 2.26 7.58
CA VAL A 560 -21.69 3.49 8.34
C VAL A 560 -20.82 4.61 7.79
N SER A 561 -21.38 5.81 7.60
CA SER A 561 -20.65 7.05 7.31
C SER A 561 -20.77 8.02 8.48
N SER A 562 -19.81 8.92 8.64
CA SER A 562 -19.81 9.98 9.65
C SER A 562 -19.99 11.36 9.02
N LEU A 563 -20.75 12.24 9.65
CA LEU A 563 -21.03 13.60 9.19
C LEU A 563 -20.15 14.60 9.92
N ASN A 564 -19.52 15.52 9.21
CA ASN A 564 -18.81 16.62 9.84
C ASN A 564 -19.72 17.85 10.05
N LYS A 565 -19.25 18.82 10.84
CA LYS A 565 -19.95 20.10 11.11
C LYS A 565 -20.25 20.95 9.86
N LEU A 566 -19.67 20.63 8.71
CA LEU A 566 -19.85 21.36 7.45
C LEU A 566 -20.88 20.66 6.54
N GLY A 567 -21.50 19.58 6.99
CA GLY A 567 -22.49 18.83 6.20
C GLY A 567 -21.87 17.83 5.21
N THR A 568 -20.58 17.52 5.32
CA THR A 568 -19.91 16.54 4.45
C THR A 568 -19.86 15.17 5.11
N TRP A 569 -20.35 14.14 4.43
CA TRP A 569 -20.25 12.75 4.85
C TRP A 569 -18.84 12.17 4.56
N SER A 570 -18.37 11.29 5.45
CA SER A 570 -17.29 10.36 5.17
C SER A 570 -17.69 9.38 4.08
N ARG A 571 -16.71 8.66 3.53
CA ARG A 571 -17.00 7.37 2.90
C ARG A 571 -17.70 6.45 3.90
N ALA A 572 -18.43 5.46 3.39
CA ALA A 572 -18.95 4.41 4.25
C ALA A 572 -17.81 3.49 4.70
N SER A 573 -17.96 2.90 5.88
CA SER A 573 -17.12 1.80 6.34
C SER A 573 -17.17 0.63 5.35
N LEU A 574 -16.22 -0.31 5.46
CA LEU A 574 -16.39 -1.59 4.78
C LEU A 574 -17.69 -2.27 5.24
N PRO A 575 -18.39 -3.00 4.35
CA PRO A 575 -19.60 -3.73 4.70
C PRO A 575 -19.36 -4.78 5.79
N VAL A 576 -20.27 -4.88 6.75
CA VAL A 576 -20.25 -5.89 7.81
C VAL A 576 -21.51 -6.74 7.75
N TYR A 577 -21.35 -8.04 7.96
CA TYR A 577 -22.45 -9.01 7.82
C TYR A 577 -23.18 -9.22 9.15
N GLY A 578 -24.53 -9.16 9.11
CA GLY A 578 -25.40 -9.38 10.25
C GLY A 578 -26.66 -10.18 9.89
N PHE A 579 -27.23 -10.87 10.88
CA PHE A 579 -28.48 -11.63 10.73
C PHE A 579 -29.27 -11.72 12.03
N ILE A 580 -30.59 -11.83 11.94
CA ILE A 580 -31.45 -12.14 13.09
C ILE A 580 -31.44 -13.65 13.40
N SER A 581 -31.70 -13.98 14.65
CA SER A 581 -31.84 -15.36 15.09
C SER A 581 -33.09 -16.00 14.51
N THR A 582 -32.96 -17.21 13.96
CA THR A 582 -34.09 -18.00 13.44
C THR A 582 -34.80 -18.83 14.51
N GLN A 583 -34.38 -18.74 15.77
CA GLN A 583 -34.91 -19.56 16.86
C GLN A 583 -36.00 -18.78 17.62
N SER A 584 -37.27 -19.10 17.35
CA SER A 584 -38.44 -18.38 17.89
C SER A 584 -38.83 -18.73 19.34
N MET A 585 -38.06 -19.59 20.03
CA MET A 585 -38.37 -20.03 21.39
C MET A 585 -37.12 -20.04 22.27
N ARG A 586 -36.74 -18.89 22.80
CA ARG A 586 -35.71 -18.71 23.83
C ARG A 586 -36.15 -17.68 24.85
N SER A 587 -35.63 -17.74 26.09
CA SER A 587 -35.98 -16.76 27.12
C SER A 587 -35.38 -15.40 26.75
N SER A 588 -36.20 -14.41 26.45
CA SER A 588 -35.77 -13.01 26.26
C SER A 588 -35.25 -12.35 27.55
N SER A 589 -35.42 -13.01 28.71
CA SER A 589 -34.98 -12.50 30.02
C SER A 589 -33.52 -12.80 30.36
N LEU A 590 -32.84 -13.70 29.63
CA LEU A 590 -31.46 -14.09 29.90
C LEU A 590 -30.50 -13.32 28.98
N ASN A 591 -29.64 -12.51 29.59
CA ASN A 591 -28.57 -11.85 28.85
C ASN A 591 -27.59 -12.90 28.28
N PRO A 592 -27.12 -12.76 27.03
CA PRO A 592 -26.07 -13.60 26.49
C PRO A 592 -24.81 -13.52 27.36
N PRO A 593 -24.10 -14.63 27.63
CA PRO A 593 -22.81 -14.60 28.31
C PRO A 593 -21.82 -13.65 27.63
N GLN A 594 -21.07 -12.88 28.43
CA GLN A 594 -20.11 -11.88 27.95
C GLN A 594 -18.69 -12.21 28.43
N GLU A 595 -17.70 -11.54 27.84
CA GLU A 595 -16.29 -11.63 28.23
C GLU A 595 -15.72 -13.06 28.19
N LEU A 596 -16.04 -13.79 27.11
CA LEU A 596 -15.50 -15.12 26.88
C LEU A 596 -13.96 -15.05 26.77
N SER A 597 -13.28 -15.97 27.44
CA SER A 597 -11.83 -16.14 27.38
C SER A 597 -11.46 -17.62 27.37
N ILE A 598 -10.38 -17.97 26.68
CA ILE A 598 -9.88 -19.34 26.60
C ILE A 598 -8.38 -19.37 26.90
N PHE A 599 -7.95 -20.35 27.69
CA PHE A 599 -6.53 -20.56 27.97
C PHE A 599 -6.20 -22.04 28.13
N GLU A 600 -4.96 -22.38 27.79
CA GLU A 600 -4.41 -23.73 27.95
C GLU A 600 -3.98 -24.01 29.40
N ILE A 601 -4.36 -25.18 29.89
CA ILE A 601 -3.94 -25.74 31.17
C ILE A 601 -2.97 -26.87 30.85
N ARG A 602 -1.68 -26.64 31.12
CA ARG A 602 -0.64 -27.67 31.01
C ARG A 602 -0.70 -28.60 32.22
N GLN A 603 -0.96 -29.88 31.98
CA GLN A 603 -0.92 -30.89 33.03
C GLN A 603 0.48 -31.50 33.14
N LYS A 604 1.02 -31.62 34.35
CA LYS A 604 2.37 -32.16 34.60
C LYS A 604 2.47 -33.68 34.44
N THR A 605 1.33 -34.39 34.43
CA THR A 605 1.26 -35.84 34.64
C THR A 605 0.54 -36.61 33.53
N THR A 606 -0.05 -35.93 32.54
CA THR A 606 -0.75 -36.52 31.39
C THR A 606 -0.19 -35.96 30.08
N LYS A 607 -0.31 -36.71 28.98
CA LYS A 607 0.15 -36.28 27.64
C LYS A 607 -0.81 -35.27 26.97
N GLU A 608 -1.95 -34.96 27.59
CA GLU A 608 -3.00 -34.13 26.98
C GLU A 608 -3.14 -32.79 27.71
N ASN A 609 -3.00 -31.70 26.97
CA ASN A 609 -3.31 -30.36 27.47
C ASN A 609 -4.84 -30.17 27.49
N LEU A 610 -5.35 -29.42 28.46
CA LEU A 610 -6.77 -29.03 28.50
C LEU A 610 -6.92 -27.57 28.09
N LEU A 611 -8.05 -27.22 27.50
CA LEU A 611 -8.52 -25.85 27.34
C LEU A 611 -9.54 -25.54 28.42
N ARG A 612 -9.49 -24.32 28.95
CA ARG A 612 -10.53 -23.77 29.81
C ARG A 612 -11.14 -22.55 29.16
N LEU A 613 -12.40 -22.69 28.77
CA LEU A 613 -13.27 -21.59 28.34
C LEU A 613 -13.96 -21.00 29.57
N SER A 614 -13.91 -19.68 29.78
CA SER A 614 -14.51 -18.99 30.92
C SER A 614 -15.29 -17.75 30.46
N TRP A 615 -16.31 -17.35 31.23
CA TRP A 615 -17.15 -16.18 30.93
C TRP A 615 -17.65 -15.51 32.22
N LYS A 616 -18.22 -14.31 32.08
CA LYS A 616 -18.88 -13.61 33.18
C LYS A 616 -20.18 -14.34 33.56
N PRO A 617 -20.45 -14.59 34.87
CA PRO A 617 -21.71 -15.19 35.31
C PRO A 617 -22.92 -14.39 34.83
N VAL A 618 -23.93 -15.08 34.31
CA VAL A 618 -25.23 -14.52 33.93
C VAL A 618 -26.19 -14.67 35.10
N GLN A 619 -26.87 -13.58 35.46
CA GLN A 619 -27.91 -13.60 36.50
C GLN A 619 -29.06 -14.54 36.09
N ASP A 620 -29.60 -15.29 37.05
CA ASP A 620 -30.69 -16.25 36.85
C ASP A 620 -30.37 -17.45 35.92
N ALA A 621 -29.08 -17.66 35.61
CA ALA A 621 -28.62 -18.84 34.88
C ALA A 621 -28.32 -20.01 35.84
N LYS A 622 -29.01 -21.13 35.62
CA LYS A 622 -28.80 -22.43 36.32
C LYS A 622 -27.68 -23.25 35.68
N GLU A 623 -27.55 -23.17 34.36
CA GLU A 623 -26.59 -23.93 33.57
C GLU A 623 -26.17 -23.12 32.33
N TYR A 624 -25.05 -23.49 31.73
CA TYR A 624 -24.57 -22.99 30.45
C TYR A 624 -24.41 -24.11 29.44
N ARG A 625 -24.76 -23.86 28.18
CA ARG A 625 -24.46 -24.76 27.04
C ARG A 625 -23.29 -24.20 26.25
N ILE A 626 -22.32 -25.06 25.95
CA ILE A 626 -21.10 -24.68 25.25
C ILE A 626 -21.17 -25.22 23.82
N TYR A 627 -21.00 -24.31 22.87
CA TYR A 627 -21.04 -24.59 21.45
C TYR A 627 -19.63 -24.44 20.84
N SER A 628 -19.33 -25.29 19.88
CA SER A 628 -18.15 -25.16 19.02
C SER A 628 -18.55 -25.30 17.55
N LYS A 629 -17.85 -24.61 16.66
CA LYS A 629 -17.81 -24.94 15.23
C LYS A 629 -16.41 -24.75 14.69
N ILE A 630 -16.07 -25.48 13.64
CA ILE A 630 -14.93 -25.13 12.77
C ILE A 630 -15.40 -24.04 11.82
N VAL A 631 -14.52 -23.14 11.40
CA VAL A 631 -14.83 -22.13 10.37
C VAL A 631 -15.42 -22.81 9.12
N GLY A 632 -16.56 -22.30 8.65
CA GLY A 632 -17.35 -22.88 7.55
C GLY A 632 -18.22 -24.10 7.91
N GLY A 633 -18.16 -24.58 9.15
CA GLY A 633 -18.96 -25.68 9.66
C GLY A 633 -20.21 -25.25 10.44
N ASN A 634 -20.97 -26.25 10.90
CA ASN A 634 -22.15 -26.05 11.73
C ASN A 634 -21.80 -26.04 13.22
N TRP A 635 -22.57 -25.29 14.01
CA TRP A 635 -22.48 -25.29 15.47
C TRP A 635 -22.92 -26.63 16.07
N THR A 636 -22.09 -27.20 16.94
CA THR A 636 -22.40 -28.37 17.75
C THR A 636 -22.26 -28.06 19.24
N VAL A 637 -23.05 -28.74 20.08
CA VAL A 637 -22.89 -28.67 21.54
C VAL A 637 -21.74 -29.58 21.93
N ILE A 638 -20.74 -29.05 22.64
CA ILE A 638 -19.59 -29.82 23.14
C ILE A 638 -19.68 -30.15 24.62
N GLY A 639 -20.65 -29.57 25.33
CA GLY A 639 -20.94 -29.89 26.72
C GLY A 639 -21.80 -28.83 27.41
N THR A 640 -22.06 -29.06 28.70
CA THR A 640 -22.73 -28.11 29.58
C THR A 640 -21.88 -27.84 30.83
N SER A 641 -22.14 -26.72 31.50
CA SER A 641 -21.48 -26.38 32.77
C SER A 641 -22.43 -25.67 33.71
N LYS A 642 -22.41 -26.04 35.00
CA LYS A 642 -23.07 -25.30 36.08
C LYS A 642 -22.21 -24.16 36.64
N SER A 643 -20.95 -24.12 36.24
CA SER A 643 -19.99 -23.08 36.59
C SER A 643 -19.85 -22.10 35.42
N ASN A 644 -19.25 -20.93 35.66
CA ASN A 644 -18.92 -19.95 34.63
C ASN A 644 -17.66 -20.30 33.80
N TYR A 645 -17.32 -21.59 33.73
CA TYR A 645 -16.23 -22.11 32.93
C TYR A 645 -16.49 -23.57 32.51
N PHE A 646 -15.84 -24.01 31.44
CA PHE A 646 -15.88 -25.37 30.93
C PHE A 646 -14.48 -25.81 30.49
N GLN A 647 -14.09 -27.04 30.84
CA GLN A 647 -12.80 -27.63 30.49
C GLN A 647 -12.98 -28.78 29.51
N PHE A 648 -12.13 -28.82 28.49
CA PHE A 648 -12.16 -29.86 27.46
C PHE A 648 -10.76 -30.12 26.88
N PRO A 649 -10.48 -31.30 26.31
CA PRO A 649 -9.17 -31.60 25.73
C PRO A 649 -8.80 -30.64 24.58
N THR A 650 -7.52 -30.27 24.48
CA THR A 650 -7.00 -29.59 23.28
C THR A 650 -7.16 -30.53 22.08
N GLN A 651 -7.93 -30.11 21.07
CA GLN A 651 -7.98 -30.84 19.81
C GLN A 651 -6.74 -30.51 18.97
N PRO A 652 -6.10 -31.50 18.29
CA PRO A 652 -5.05 -31.21 17.33
C PRO A 652 -5.68 -30.57 16.09
N ALA A 653 -5.83 -29.25 16.09
CA ALA A 653 -6.62 -28.56 15.08
C ALA A 653 -5.76 -27.74 14.13
N SER A 654 -5.53 -28.22 12.91
CA SER A 654 -4.99 -27.42 11.81
C SER A 654 -5.98 -26.37 11.26
N LYS A 655 -7.02 -26.01 12.02
CA LYS A 655 -8.06 -25.05 11.67
C LYS A 655 -8.52 -24.24 12.89
N PHE A 656 -9.12 -23.07 12.63
CA PHE A 656 -9.76 -22.27 13.68
C PHE A 656 -11.08 -22.87 14.14
N HIS A 657 -11.26 -22.86 15.46
CA HIS A 657 -12.53 -23.14 16.12
C HIS A 657 -13.15 -21.83 16.65
N LEU A 658 -14.47 -21.74 16.53
CA LEU A 658 -15.27 -20.71 17.15
C LEU A 658 -16.07 -21.34 18.30
N TYR A 659 -16.01 -20.70 19.46
CA TYR A 659 -16.73 -21.09 20.66
C TYR A 659 -17.79 -20.04 21.00
N SER A 660 -18.96 -20.50 21.44
CA SER A 660 -20.02 -19.62 21.95
C SER A 660 -20.71 -20.31 23.11
N VAL A 661 -21.27 -19.53 24.04
CA VAL A 661 -21.91 -20.02 25.25
C VAL A 661 -23.29 -19.39 25.36
N SER A 662 -24.29 -20.17 25.77
CA SER A 662 -25.60 -19.66 26.18
C SER A 662 -25.87 -20.03 27.64
N SER A 663 -26.74 -19.27 28.29
CA SER A 663 -27.28 -19.58 29.61
C SER A 663 -28.62 -20.32 29.51
N VAL A 664 -28.98 -21.07 30.55
CA VAL A 664 -30.25 -21.79 30.69
C VAL A 664 -30.84 -21.45 32.07
N ASN A 665 -32.11 -21.06 32.13
CA ASN A 665 -32.79 -20.74 33.40
C ASN A 665 -33.40 -21.97 34.07
N ASP A 666 -34.08 -21.77 35.19
CA ASP A 666 -34.74 -22.83 35.95
C ASP A 666 -35.93 -23.50 35.22
N LEU A 667 -36.47 -22.86 34.18
CA LEU A 667 -37.53 -23.39 33.32
C LEU A 667 -36.98 -24.15 32.10
N ASP A 668 -35.67 -24.44 32.10
CA ASP A 668 -34.93 -25.06 31.00
C ASP A 668 -35.04 -24.30 29.66
N LEU A 669 -35.35 -23.00 29.73
CA LEU A 669 -35.32 -22.10 28.58
C LEU A 669 -33.89 -21.57 28.39
N GLU A 670 -33.36 -21.80 27.20
CA GLU A 670 -32.04 -21.32 26.81
C GLU A 670 -32.11 -19.84 26.41
N GLY A 671 -31.18 -19.02 26.91
CA GLY A 671 -30.96 -17.63 26.50
C GLY A 671 -30.15 -17.53 25.20
N PHE A 672 -29.87 -16.32 24.74
CA PHE A 672 -29.10 -16.09 23.51
C PHE A 672 -27.64 -16.54 23.65
N LYS A 673 -27.05 -16.90 22.51
CA LYS A 673 -25.63 -17.24 22.39
C LYS A 673 -24.77 -15.99 22.55
N SER A 674 -23.63 -16.14 23.21
CA SER A 674 -22.61 -15.10 23.31
C SER A 674 -22.02 -14.75 21.95
N LYS A 675 -21.39 -13.57 21.85
CA LYS A 675 -20.39 -13.30 20.80
C LYS A 675 -19.37 -14.44 20.76
N SER A 676 -19.03 -14.88 19.56
CA SER A 676 -18.13 -16.02 19.38
C SER A 676 -16.68 -15.65 19.72
N LEU A 677 -15.98 -16.56 20.37
CA LEU A 677 -14.53 -16.48 20.65
C LEU A 677 -13.79 -17.42 19.69
N SER A 678 -12.77 -16.92 18.98
CA SER A 678 -11.91 -17.75 18.13
C SER A 678 -10.73 -18.32 18.92
N TYR A 679 -10.33 -19.54 18.56
CA TYR A 679 -9.11 -20.17 19.03
C TYR A 679 -8.54 -21.07 17.94
N GLY A 680 -7.22 -21.01 17.76
CA GLY A 680 -6.49 -21.84 16.81
C GLY A 680 -5.15 -22.25 17.41
N TRP A 681 -4.81 -23.53 17.28
CA TRP A 681 -3.53 -24.08 17.74
C TRP A 681 -2.99 -25.05 16.70
N HIS A 682 -1.74 -24.87 16.27
CA HIS A 682 -1.09 -25.76 15.31
C HIS A 682 0.19 -26.34 15.91
N PRO A 683 0.46 -27.66 15.78
CA PRO A 683 1.74 -28.23 16.19
C PRO A 683 2.89 -27.64 15.35
N ILE A 684 4.12 -27.63 15.88
CA ILE A 684 5.28 -27.11 15.13
C ILE A 684 5.53 -27.99 13.89
N THR A 685 5.41 -27.41 12.70
CA THR A 685 5.77 -28.05 11.42
C THR A 685 7.26 -27.91 11.15
N ARG A 686 8.05 -28.93 11.55
CA ARG A 686 9.49 -28.97 11.27
C ARG A 686 9.75 -29.20 9.78
N ASP A 687 10.69 -28.44 9.24
CA ASP A 687 11.19 -28.61 7.89
C ASP A 687 12.04 -29.89 7.81
N GLU A 688 11.76 -30.76 6.83
CA GLU A 688 12.49 -32.02 6.66
C GLU A 688 13.91 -31.76 6.13
N SER A 689 14.92 -32.37 6.76
CA SER A 689 16.32 -32.20 6.35
C SER A 689 16.57 -32.90 5.01
N THR A 690 16.54 -32.16 3.92
CA THR A 690 17.03 -32.67 2.63
C THR A 690 18.53 -32.41 2.54
N ILE A 691 19.29 -33.43 2.15
CA ILE A 691 20.74 -33.34 1.94
C ILE A 691 21.03 -32.25 0.89
N ARG A 692 22.07 -31.43 1.13
CA ARG A 692 22.60 -30.45 0.17
C ARG A 692 22.87 -31.14 -1.18
N SER A 693 22.06 -30.85 -2.20
CA SER A 693 22.47 -31.11 -3.58
C SER A 693 23.45 -30.02 -4.00
N PHE A 694 24.70 -30.41 -4.28
CA PHE A 694 25.72 -29.54 -4.83
C PHE A 694 25.66 -29.61 -6.37
N GLY A 695 25.54 -28.47 -7.06
CA GLY A 695 25.72 -28.34 -8.51
C GLY A 695 24.47 -27.98 -9.34
N SER A 696 24.72 -27.21 -10.42
CA SER A 696 23.87 -26.76 -11.56
C SER A 696 22.48 -26.13 -11.32
N ASP A 697 21.83 -26.32 -10.17
CA ASP A 697 20.47 -25.81 -9.91
C ASP A 697 20.45 -24.42 -9.22
N SER A 698 21.58 -23.72 -9.18
CA SER A 698 21.64 -22.37 -8.60
C SER A 698 20.90 -21.38 -9.51
N LYS A 699 19.80 -20.79 -9.02
CA LYS A 699 19.12 -19.64 -9.66
C LYS A 699 20.06 -18.46 -9.91
N LEU A 700 21.28 -18.45 -9.36
CA LEU A 700 22.33 -17.47 -9.67
C LEU A 700 22.62 -17.36 -11.17
N GLU A 701 22.53 -18.46 -11.94
CA GLU A 701 22.69 -18.41 -13.41
C GLU A 701 21.68 -17.45 -14.07
N ASN A 702 20.48 -17.30 -13.50
CA ASN A 702 19.48 -16.37 -14.01
C ASN A 702 19.84 -14.91 -13.73
N PHE A 703 20.74 -14.63 -12.78
CA PHE A 703 21.27 -13.30 -12.53
C PHE A 703 22.49 -12.98 -13.40
N LYS A 704 23.17 -13.99 -13.97
CA LYS A 704 24.37 -13.76 -14.78
C LYS A 704 24.06 -12.95 -16.03
N GLY A 705 25.05 -12.15 -16.42
CA GLY A 705 25.06 -11.38 -17.66
C GLY A 705 25.52 -9.96 -17.43
N PRO A 706 25.74 -9.22 -18.53
CA PRO A 706 25.50 -7.79 -18.52
C PRO A 706 24.00 -7.51 -18.67
N TRP A 707 23.53 -6.59 -17.85
CA TRP A 707 22.18 -6.05 -17.86
C TRP A 707 22.28 -4.55 -18.15
N THR A 708 21.32 -4.00 -18.90
CA THR A 708 21.33 -2.60 -19.30
C THR A 708 20.06 -1.86 -18.85
N SER A 709 20.22 -0.60 -18.46
CA SER A 709 19.15 0.32 -18.09
C SER A 709 19.51 1.76 -18.47
N MET A 710 18.56 2.67 -18.34
CA MET A 710 18.76 4.11 -18.56
C MET A 710 18.51 4.85 -17.25
N TYR A 711 19.51 5.56 -16.74
CA TYR A 711 19.39 6.40 -15.55
C TYR A 711 19.26 7.87 -15.93
N TRP A 712 18.26 8.52 -15.36
CA TRP A 712 18.01 9.95 -15.49
C TRP A 712 18.12 10.61 -14.11
N ASP A 713 18.98 11.61 -13.99
CA ASP A 713 19.24 12.34 -12.74
C ASP A 713 18.34 13.57 -12.55
N GLY A 714 17.28 13.67 -13.36
CA GLY A 714 16.37 14.82 -13.35
C GLY A 714 16.87 16.02 -14.16
N LYS A 715 17.98 15.92 -14.90
CA LYS A 715 18.55 17.01 -15.74
C LYS A 715 18.49 16.70 -17.24
N ALA A 716 19.13 17.48 -18.10
CA ALA A 716 19.06 17.29 -19.55
C ALA A 716 19.74 16.01 -20.10
N SER A 717 20.41 15.20 -19.27
CA SER A 717 21.19 14.03 -19.72
C SER A 717 20.67 12.71 -19.13
N VAL A 718 20.60 11.67 -19.98
CA VAL A 718 20.34 10.28 -19.57
C VAL A 718 21.64 9.49 -19.74
N THR A 719 22.01 8.68 -18.74
CA THR A 719 23.21 7.86 -18.77
C THR A 719 22.83 6.38 -18.90
N PRO A 720 23.41 5.63 -19.85
CA PRO A 720 23.25 4.18 -19.88
C PRO A 720 23.95 3.59 -18.64
N VAL A 721 23.26 2.67 -17.97
CA VAL A 721 23.81 1.95 -16.82
C VAL A 721 23.93 0.49 -17.19
N ARG A 722 25.13 -0.08 -16.96
CA ARG A 722 25.41 -1.50 -17.17
C ARG A 722 25.69 -2.16 -15.83
N LEU A 723 24.99 -3.24 -15.55
CA LEU A 723 25.18 -4.08 -14.38
C LEU A 723 25.71 -5.43 -14.83
N LYS A 724 26.83 -5.89 -14.27
CA LYS A 724 27.42 -7.19 -14.58
C LYS A 724 27.46 -8.04 -13.32
N ILE A 725 26.92 -9.26 -13.39
CA ILE A 725 26.91 -10.21 -12.28
C ILE A 725 27.66 -11.47 -12.72
N GLU A 726 28.70 -11.84 -11.98
CA GLU A 726 29.57 -12.98 -12.28
C GLU A 726 29.81 -13.85 -11.05
N SER A 727 29.95 -15.15 -11.26
CA SER A 727 30.42 -16.07 -10.22
C SER A 727 31.93 -15.92 -10.03
N LYS A 728 32.38 -16.02 -8.79
CA LYS A 728 33.80 -16.00 -8.42
C LYS A 728 34.36 -17.40 -8.15
N ASP A 729 33.51 -18.41 -8.04
CA ASP A 729 33.91 -19.79 -7.87
C ASP A 729 33.19 -20.73 -8.85
N ASP A 730 33.77 -21.91 -9.03
CA ASP A 730 33.24 -22.98 -9.88
C ASP A 730 31.96 -23.61 -9.28
N LEU A 731 31.67 -23.32 -8.01
CA LEU A 731 30.53 -23.85 -7.25
C LEU A 731 29.31 -22.91 -7.27
N ASN A 732 29.41 -21.74 -7.91
CA ASN A 732 28.41 -20.66 -7.91
C ASN A 732 27.93 -20.25 -6.50
N GLN A 733 28.84 -20.25 -5.52
CA GLN A 733 28.55 -19.88 -4.12
C GLN A 733 28.96 -18.45 -3.80
N THR A 734 29.97 -17.92 -4.48
CA THR A 734 30.41 -16.52 -4.35
C THR A 734 30.18 -15.76 -5.64
N TYR A 735 29.76 -14.50 -5.53
CA TYR A 735 29.52 -13.65 -6.70
C TYR A 735 30.06 -12.24 -6.50
N SER A 736 30.32 -11.56 -7.61
CA SER A 736 30.59 -10.13 -7.66
C SER A 736 29.56 -9.40 -8.50
N ILE A 737 29.18 -8.22 -8.05
CA ILE A 737 28.34 -7.29 -8.81
C ILE A 737 29.17 -6.08 -9.19
N GLU A 738 29.18 -5.79 -10.49
CA GLU A 738 29.80 -4.60 -11.04
C GLU A 738 28.74 -3.66 -11.61
N LEU A 739 28.76 -2.40 -11.19
CA LEU A 739 27.94 -1.34 -11.77
C LEU A 739 28.87 -0.39 -12.53
N ASN A 740 28.65 -0.24 -13.84
CA ASN A 740 29.49 0.58 -14.73
C ASN A 740 30.99 0.28 -14.55
N ASN A 741 31.35 -1.01 -14.53
CA ASN A 741 32.73 -1.53 -14.36
C ASN A 741 33.37 -1.24 -12.99
N LYS A 742 32.58 -0.90 -11.97
CA LYS A 742 33.03 -0.79 -10.58
C LYS A 742 32.38 -1.88 -9.74
N VAL A 743 33.19 -2.70 -9.07
CA VAL A 743 32.70 -3.70 -8.10
C VAL A 743 32.01 -2.97 -6.95
N ILE A 744 30.72 -3.26 -6.75
CA ILE A 744 29.91 -2.69 -5.67
C ILE A 744 29.61 -3.69 -4.56
N TYR A 745 29.81 -4.99 -4.82
CA TYR A 745 29.57 -6.05 -3.85
C TYR A 745 30.34 -7.32 -4.21
N GLU A 746 30.81 -8.02 -3.17
CA GLU A 746 31.30 -9.39 -3.22
C GLU A 746 30.79 -10.15 -1.98
N GLY A 747 30.27 -11.37 -2.16
CA GLY A 747 29.80 -12.18 -1.04
C GLY A 747 29.17 -13.50 -1.44
N ASP A 748 28.68 -14.23 -0.43
CA ASP A 748 28.09 -15.55 -0.61
C ASP A 748 26.62 -15.46 -1.09
N TYR A 749 26.23 -16.32 -2.02
CA TYR A 749 24.86 -16.49 -2.48
C TYR A 749 24.13 -17.48 -1.58
N LEU A 750 23.07 -17.02 -0.92
CA LEU A 750 22.18 -17.88 -0.16
C LEU A 750 21.42 -18.81 -1.12
N GLN A 751 21.45 -20.12 -0.85
CA GLN A 751 20.87 -21.13 -1.72
C GLN A 751 19.38 -20.82 -2.05
N GLU A 752 19.03 -20.91 -3.34
CA GLU A 752 17.69 -20.65 -3.90
C GLU A 752 17.11 -19.23 -3.73
N ASN A 753 17.89 -18.27 -3.24
CA ASN A 753 17.44 -16.91 -2.95
C ASN A 753 17.18 -16.10 -4.24
N LYS A 754 16.02 -15.46 -4.37
CA LYS A 754 15.72 -14.56 -5.50
C LYS A 754 16.28 -13.14 -5.31
N ILE A 755 16.95 -12.90 -4.19
CA ILE A 755 17.50 -11.61 -3.82
C ILE A 755 19.01 -11.71 -3.60
N VAL A 756 19.72 -10.80 -4.23
CA VAL A 756 21.17 -10.66 -4.13
C VAL A 756 21.45 -9.42 -3.27
N ASP A 757 22.18 -9.60 -2.16
CA ASP A 757 22.37 -8.72 -0.97
C ASP A 757 21.12 -8.41 -0.10
N PRO A 758 20.68 -9.34 0.77
CA PRO A 758 19.64 -9.06 1.78
C PRO A 758 20.14 -8.25 3.00
N GLN A 759 21.42 -7.87 3.08
CA GLN A 759 22.00 -7.16 4.24
C GLN A 759 22.15 -5.64 4.02
N GLY A 760 21.79 -5.15 2.83
CA GLY A 760 21.02 -3.92 2.64
C GLY A 760 21.73 -2.70 2.06
N SER A 761 22.85 -2.85 1.35
CA SER A 761 23.39 -1.74 0.56
C SER A 761 22.61 -1.53 -0.75
N PHE A 762 22.02 -2.62 -1.27
CA PHE A 762 21.10 -2.65 -2.40
C PHE A 762 20.19 -3.89 -2.31
N LYS A 763 19.12 -3.92 -3.11
CA LYS A 763 18.25 -5.09 -3.31
C LYS A 763 18.23 -5.40 -4.80
N LEU A 764 18.71 -6.58 -5.18
CA LEU A 764 18.60 -7.10 -6.54
C LEU A 764 17.54 -8.18 -6.61
N GLU A 765 16.56 -8.08 -7.50
CA GLU A 765 15.46 -9.03 -7.62
C GLU A 765 15.14 -9.33 -9.09
N LEU A 766 15.02 -10.61 -9.46
CA LEU A 766 14.58 -11.00 -10.80
C LEU A 766 13.06 -10.90 -10.93
N SER A 767 12.61 -10.35 -12.07
CA SER A 767 11.21 -10.39 -12.47
C SER A 767 10.68 -11.83 -12.59
N ALA A 768 9.36 -11.99 -12.54
CA ALA A 768 8.72 -13.31 -12.61
C ALA A 768 9.04 -14.09 -13.91
N SER A 769 9.30 -13.40 -15.03
CA SER A 769 9.71 -14.03 -16.29
C SER A 769 11.21 -14.21 -16.44
N SER A 770 12.02 -13.70 -15.50
CA SER A 770 13.50 -13.67 -15.54
C SER A 770 14.10 -12.86 -16.69
N ASP A 771 13.31 -12.04 -17.40
CA ASP A 771 13.79 -11.21 -18.53
C ASP A 771 14.20 -9.80 -18.10
N ALA A 772 13.78 -9.38 -16.90
CA ALA A 772 14.13 -8.11 -16.29
C ALA A 772 14.68 -8.30 -14.87
N LEU A 773 15.57 -7.40 -14.46
CA LEU A 773 16.22 -7.38 -13.16
C LEU A 773 15.98 -6.03 -12.48
N TYR A 774 15.42 -6.07 -11.27
CA TYR A 774 15.19 -4.91 -10.42
C TYR A 774 16.39 -4.68 -9.52
N LEU A 775 16.89 -3.44 -9.48
CA LEU A 775 17.94 -3.01 -8.56
C LEU A 775 17.47 -1.79 -7.79
N GLU A 776 17.38 -1.91 -6.48
CA GLU A 776 17.18 -0.78 -5.57
C GLU A 776 18.49 -0.52 -4.83
N ILE A 777 19.11 0.63 -5.04
CA ILE A 777 20.34 1.03 -4.34
C ILE A 777 19.97 1.99 -3.21
N LYS A 778 20.37 1.66 -1.99
CA LYS A 778 20.16 2.47 -0.78
C LYS A 778 21.45 3.12 -0.26
N ASP A 779 22.62 2.59 -0.64
CA ASP A 779 23.92 3.16 -0.24
C ASP A 779 24.32 4.35 -1.12
N LYS A 780 24.40 5.53 -0.48
CA LYS A 780 24.83 6.79 -1.11
C LYS A 780 26.28 6.80 -1.60
N LYS A 781 27.09 5.82 -1.20
CA LYS A 781 28.45 5.60 -1.72
C LYS A 781 28.46 4.95 -3.10
N ILE A 782 27.38 4.27 -3.48
CA ILE A 782 27.22 3.59 -4.78
C ILE A 782 26.63 4.55 -5.81
N LEU A 783 25.46 5.13 -5.51
CA LEU A 783 24.83 6.20 -6.28
C LEU A 783 24.46 7.35 -5.34
N LYS A 784 24.47 8.60 -5.81
CA LYS A 784 24.26 9.78 -4.94
C LYS A 784 22.89 9.80 -4.23
N GLU A 785 21.92 9.08 -4.76
CA GLU A 785 20.53 9.08 -4.33
C GLU A 785 19.97 7.64 -4.31
N ASN A 786 18.95 7.41 -3.48
CA ASN A 786 18.24 6.14 -3.47
C ASN A 786 17.60 5.94 -4.85
N THR A 787 18.05 4.94 -5.59
CA THR A 787 17.66 4.78 -6.99
C THR A 787 17.11 3.39 -7.22
N THR A 788 15.97 3.34 -7.90
CA THR A 788 15.39 2.11 -8.41
C THR A 788 15.59 2.06 -9.91
N LEU A 789 16.20 0.98 -10.40
CA LEU A 789 16.42 0.75 -11.83
C LEU A 789 15.83 -0.61 -12.21
N SER A 790 15.17 -0.64 -13.37
CA SER A 790 14.79 -1.86 -14.06
C SER A 790 15.79 -2.09 -15.20
N PHE A 791 16.50 -3.20 -15.15
CA PHE A 791 17.42 -3.60 -16.20
C PHE A 791 16.81 -4.67 -17.09
N LEU A 792 17.15 -4.63 -18.37
CA LEU A 792 16.89 -5.70 -19.32
C LEU A 792 18.19 -6.42 -19.65
N ARG A 793 18.10 -7.71 -19.94
CA ARG A 793 19.27 -8.50 -20.37
C ARG A 793 19.75 -7.99 -21.73
N GLU A 794 21.06 -7.79 -21.86
CA GLU A 794 21.71 -7.38 -23.11
C GLU A 794 21.65 -8.48 -24.18
#